data_AF-A0A7X9LE31-F1
#
_entry.id   AF-A0A7X9LE31-F1
#
_cell.length_a   1.000
_cell.length_b   1.000
_cell.length_c   1.000
_cell.angle_alpha   90.00
_cell.angle_beta   90.00
_cell.angle_gamma   90.00
#
_symmetry.space_group_name_H-M   'P 1'
#
loop_
_entity.id
_entity.type
_entity.pdbx_description
1 polymer ?
#
loop_
_entity_poly.entity_id
_entity_poly.type
_entity_poly.pdbx_seq_one_letter_code
_entity_poly.pdbx_strand_id
1 'polypeptide(L)'
;MDYYFWAKKKESNGKLLWLPLMQHLEDTMNVAGLLWEHWLGEGQRQLIEASLSSSQSNDGLGKQVIQFLAATHDLGKATPAFQTQKGYANSEDLDIQLLEKLERAGFAGISFVDLANPRESHHSIAGQYLLSRYGVHDDLATIVGGHHGKPIDHVDDYKTQKDYESNFFQTEKPDSTIYRKWDRAQRDIFEWALEISGFSSVEELPRVKQPAQVILSGLLIMADWIASNEDYFPLISVEENKIEEQTTRLETGFMKWKQSGLWVPFIKGTVDIFKKRFEFEPHYVQRVLSDKILQSQNPGIFVLEAPMGTGKTEAALIAAEQLAAKTGRNGLYFGLPTQATSNGIFSRIEKWVESIAAEQNIDEPLSIHLVHGKAALNEQFSELPRSSNINIDDNDNDSVAVNEWFSGRKTTALDDFVVGTVDQFLMVALKQKHLALRHLGFSKKVVVIDEVHAYDAYMNQYLLEAIKWMGAYGVPVVILSATLPAERRIALVTNYLNGTGEKFPKSERKSLSDKFGSEAYPLITYTDGFDIYQETDFPKQDSKDITICRLQEKNLIEMIRNQLSEGGVVGLIMNTVRRAQDLAKYLSEKFGEDMVELLHSGFIATDRIRKEQNLLQMIGRDVDRPERKIIIGTQVIEQSLDIDFDVLISDLAPMDLLIQRMGRLHRHDIERPVKHQKPNFYVLGMADNLDFESGASFVYGDYLLTRTQYFLPNIVSIPEDISSLVQKVYGNSDIDFEDETLNKKYQVAKNEHDIKIERQKNKAKNYRIADPVLVEKGSRKGNLIGWLKNPNPTESEEKSYAQVRDIEETIEVIALKKVESGYGLFGKDKDISDYITDYQLAREVAQNTLRLPQSLSKSYNIDQSIKELENYNNQHLPTWRKSTWLKGALGIIFDENNEFVFNGRKLRYNEQYGISMEEVE
;
A
#
# COMPACT_ATOMS: atom_id res chain seq x y z
N MET A 1 6.00 24.21 38.30
CA MET A 1 4.93 23.98 37.32
C MET A 1 3.94 23.03 37.93
N ASP A 2 2.66 23.36 37.88
CA ASP A 2 1.64 22.68 38.67
C ASP A 2 0.86 21.66 37.82
N TYR A 3 0.66 20.46 38.36
CA TYR A 3 0.06 19.33 37.68
C TYR A 3 -1.44 19.24 38.03
N TYR A 4 -2.27 20.08 37.41
CA TYR A 4 -3.73 20.09 37.65
C TYR A 4 -4.59 19.80 36.41
N PHE A 5 -4.08 20.04 35.20
CA PHE A 5 -4.80 19.68 33.97
C PHE A 5 -4.65 18.19 33.68
N TRP A 6 -5.73 17.52 33.28
CA TRP A 6 -5.69 16.13 32.83
C TRP A 6 -5.51 16.05 31.31
N ALA A 7 -4.72 15.08 30.84
CA ALA A 7 -4.66 14.68 29.43
C ALA A 7 -5.41 13.38 29.17
N LYS A 8 -5.39 12.46 30.15
CA LYS A 8 -6.11 11.18 30.12
C LYS A 8 -6.72 10.88 31.49
N LYS A 9 -7.82 10.12 31.47
CA LYS A 9 -8.51 9.65 32.67
C LYS A 9 -9.25 8.35 32.40
N LYS A 10 -9.15 7.39 33.33
CA LYS A 10 -9.74 6.07 33.20
C LYS A 10 -10.08 5.52 34.58
N GLU A 11 -11.21 4.83 34.67
CA GLU A 11 -11.47 3.96 35.80
C GLU A 11 -11.21 2.50 35.42
N SER A 12 -10.44 1.78 36.22
CA SER A 12 -10.17 0.36 36.00
C SER A 12 -10.13 -0.39 37.32
N ASN A 13 -10.94 -1.45 37.43
CA ASN A 13 -11.04 -2.29 38.64
C ASN A 13 -11.29 -1.48 39.92
N GLY A 14 -12.13 -0.43 39.85
CA GLY A 14 -12.45 0.47 40.97
C GLY A 14 -11.33 1.46 41.34
N LYS A 15 -10.23 1.53 40.58
CA LYS A 15 -9.18 2.54 40.74
C LYS A 15 -9.42 3.72 39.80
N LEU A 16 -9.34 4.91 40.37
CA LEU A 16 -9.44 6.19 39.66
C LEU A 16 -8.05 6.60 39.18
N LEU A 17 -7.82 6.51 37.86
CA LEU A 17 -6.53 6.77 37.24
C LEU A 17 -6.59 7.99 36.32
N TRP A 18 -5.48 8.72 36.27
CA TRP A 18 -5.33 9.86 35.38
C TRP A 18 -3.89 10.02 34.91
N LEU A 19 -3.70 10.88 33.91
CA LEU A 19 -2.39 11.37 33.51
C LEU A 19 -2.44 12.89 33.43
N PRO A 20 -1.63 13.61 34.23
CA PRO A 20 -1.47 15.04 34.10
C PRO A 20 -1.04 15.44 32.69
N LEU A 21 -1.55 16.56 32.19
CA LEU A 21 -1.21 17.08 30.86
C LEU A 21 0.29 17.32 30.71
N MET A 22 0.92 17.96 31.70
CA MET A 22 2.37 18.20 31.67
C MET A 22 3.17 16.90 31.57
N GLN A 23 2.76 15.85 32.27
CA GLN A 23 3.43 14.54 32.18
C GLN A 23 3.28 13.95 30.77
N HIS A 24 2.10 14.05 30.17
CA HIS A 24 1.90 13.56 28.81
C HIS A 24 2.72 14.34 27.77
N LEU A 25 2.80 15.66 27.90
CA LEU A 25 3.62 16.51 27.03
C LEU A 25 5.12 16.16 27.17
N GLU A 26 5.59 15.93 28.41
CA GLU A 26 6.96 15.50 28.69
C GLU A 26 7.25 14.08 28.15
N ASP A 27 6.35 13.12 28.37
CA ASP A 27 6.44 11.76 27.82
C ASP A 27 6.54 11.80 26.28
N THR A 28 5.62 12.53 25.62
CA THR A 28 5.58 12.64 24.15
C THR A 28 6.81 13.36 23.59
N MET A 29 7.29 14.42 24.26
CA MET A 29 8.52 15.14 23.87
C MET A 29 9.75 14.24 23.95
N ASN A 30 9.89 13.49 25.05
CA ASN A 30 11.03 12.60 25.25
C ASN A 30 11.00 11.44 24.26
N VAL A 31 9.83 10.83 24.03
CA VAL A 31 9.65 9.79 23.00
C VAL A 31 9.99 10.34 21.61
N ALA A 32 9.54 11.55 21.26
CA ALA A 32 9.87 12.16 19.98
C ALA A 32 11.39 12.39 19.81
N GLY A 33 12.08 12.79 20.87
CA GLY A 33 13.54 12.91 20.90
C GLY A 33 14.24 11.55 20.68
N LEU A 34 13.76 10.49 21.33
CA LEU A 34 14.31 9.14 21.14
C LEU A 34 14.01 8.58 19.75
N LEU A 35 12.83 8.85 19.17
CA LEU A 35 12.53 8.46 17.78
C LEU A 35 13.43 9.18 16.77
N TRP A 36 13.76 10.46 17.02
CA TRP A 36 14.70 11.20 16.18
C TRP A 36 16.08 10.51 16.13
N GLU A 37 16.57 10.06 17.28
CA GLU A 37 17.91 9.48 17.44
C GLU A 37 17.96 8.01 17.04
N HIS A 38 16.94 7.24 17.39
CA HIS A 38 16.97 5.77 17.34
C HIS A 38 15.96 5.15 16.38
N TRP A 39 15.14 5.94 15.68
CA TRP A 39 14.20 5.39 14.70
C TRP A 39 14.32 6.04 13.32
N LEU A 40 14.49 7.36 13.22
CA LEU A 40 14.69 8.02 11.93
C LEU A 40 15.98 7.55 11.26
N GLY A 41 15.92 7.40 9.93
CA GLY A 41 17.10 7.24 9.08
C GLY A 41 17.89 8.54 8.94
N GLU A 42 19.17 8.44 8.59
CA GLU A 42 20.03 9.61 8.36
C GLU A 42 19.46 10.53 7.25
N GLY A 43 18.99 9.96 6.15
CA GLY A 43 18.41 10.73 5.04
C GLY A 43 17.13 11.48 5.43
N GLN A 44 16.35 10.99 6.40
CA GLN A 44 15.19 11.72 6.92
C GLN A 44 15.62 12.90 7.79
N ARG A 45 16.61 12.72 8.66
CA ARG A 45 17.15 13.81 9.48
C ARG A 45 17.75 14.92 8.61
N GLN A 46 18.58 14.55 7.63
CA GLN A 46 19.15 15.50 6.67
C GLN A 46 18.08 16.26 5.88
N LEU A 47 17.03 15.57 5.40
CA LEU A 47 15.90 16.21 4.73
C LEU A 47 15.21 17.26 5.62
N ILE A 48 14.95 16.91 6.88
CA ILE A 48 14.31 17.81 7.83
C ILE A 48 15.22 19.02 8.05
N GLU A 49 16.49 18.82 8.39
CA GLU A 49 17.42 19.92 8.64
C GLU A 49 17.61 20.84 7.42
N ALA A 50 17.76 20.29 6.21
CA ALA A 50 17.84 21.07 4.96
C ALA A 50 16.53 21.81 4.60
N SER A 51 15.43 21.48 5.27
CA SER A 51 14.13 22.11 5.10
C SER A 51 13.83 23.19 6.13
N LEU A 52 14.69 23.36 7.13
CA LEU A 52 14.59 24.41 8.15
C LEU A 52 15.31 25.68 7.69
N SER A 53 14.72 26.82 8.02
CA SER A 53 15.36 28.13 7.86
C SER A 53 15.22 28.93 9.15
N SER A 54 16.36 29.21 9.79
CA SER A 54 16.48 29.95 11.04
C SER A 54 17.47 31.10 10.88
N SER A 55 17.40 32.06 11.81
CA SER A 55 18.36 33.17 11.93
C SER A 55 19.71 32.76 12.54
N GLN A 56 19.81 31.56 13.12
CA GLN A 56 21.01 31.02 13.77
C GLN A 56 21.34 29.62 13.20
N SER A 57 22.61 29.36 12.90
CA SER A 57 23.09 28.03 12.51
C SER A 57 23.37 27.20 13.77
N ASN A 58 22.51 26.23 14.07
CA ASN A 58 22.70 25.31 15.19
C ASN A 58 22.52 23.86 14.70
N ASP A 59 23.49 23.01 15.01
CA ASP A 59 23.38 21.57 14.75
C ASP A 59 22.27 20.99 15.65
N GLY A 60 21.45 20.07 15.13
CA GLY A 60 20.38 19.43 15.89
C GLY A 60 19.06 20.23 15.98
N LEU A 61 18.91 21.30 15.21
CA LEU A 61 17.68 22.11 15.15
C LEU A 61 16.43 21.29 14.83
N GLY A 62 16.55 20.25 13.99
CA GLY A 62 15.44 19.36 13.68
C GLY A 62 14.90 18.58 14.89
N LYS A 63 15.79 18.14 15.78
CA LYS A 63 15.42 17.50 17.06
C LYS A 63 14.68 18.49 17.97
N GLN A 64 15.21 19.71 18.08
CA GLN A 64 14.58 20.79 18.86
C GLN A 64 13.16 21.09 18.37
N VAL A 65 12.97 21.18 17.04
CA VAL A 65 11.65 21.43 16.44
C VAL A 65 10.65 20.31 16.75
N ILE A 66 11.03 19.03 16.60
CA ILE A 66 10.10 17.95 16.91
C ILE A 66 9.79 17.88 18.42
N GLN A 67 10.78 18.15 19.29
CA GLN A 67 10.55 18.24 20.73
C GLN A 67 9.58 19.37 21.08
N PHE A 68 9.72 20.55 20.46
CA PHE A 68 8.79 21.66 20.65
C PHE A 68 7.37 21.32 20.17
N LEU A 69 7.24 20.70 19.00
CA LEU A 69 5.95 20.25 18.47
C LEU A 69 5.29 19.24 19.42
N ALA A 70 6.07 18.28 19.94
CA ALA A 70 5.60 17.29 20.91
C ALA A 70 5.24 17.89 22.27
N ALA A 71 6.01 18.86 22.77
CA ALA A 71 5.75 19.56 24.01
C ALA A 71 4.52 20.49 23.92
N THR A 72 4.01 20.80 22.72
CA THR A 72 2.86 21.69 22.51
C THR A 72 1.65 21.03 21.86
N HIS A 73 1.74 19.77 21.40
CA HIS A 73 0.71 19.15 20.56
C HIS A 73 -0.69 19.14 21.20
N ASP A 74 -0.74 18.94 22.51
CA ASP A 74 -1.96 18.84 23.30
C ASP A 74 -2.21 20.08 24.16
N LEU A 75 -1.57 21.22 23.85
CA LEU A 75 -1.80 22.49 24.55
C LEU A 75 -3.28 22.90 24.59
N GLY A 76 -4.06 22.53 23.55
CA GLY A 76 -5.51 22.77 23.52
C GLY A 76 -6.32 21.97 24.56
N LYS A 77 -5.71 20.99 25.24
CA LYS A 77 -6.32 20.33 26.41
C LYS A 77 -6.30 21.21 27.65
N ALA A 78 -5.41 22.21 27.73
CA ALA A 78 -5.39 23.21 28.79
C ALA A 78 -6.49 24.28 28.61
N THR A 79 -7.71 23.85 28.28
CA THR A 79 -8.87 24.72 28.04
C THR A 79 -10.07 24.22 28.86
N PRO A 80 -10.96 25.11 29.32
CA PRO A 80 -12.22 24.75 29.95
C PRO A 80 -13.02 23.74 29.12
N ALA A 81 -13.11 23.94 27.80
CA ALA A 81 -13.90 23.08 26.91
C ALA A 81 -13.41 21.63 26.86
N PHE A 82 -12.12 21.39 27.09
CA PHE A 82 -11.57 20.04 27.23
C PHE A 82 -11.67 19.53 28.66
N GLN A 83 -11.26 20.34 29.65
CA GLN A 83 -11.15 19.90 31.04
C GLN A 83 -12.50 19.51 31.66
N THR A 84 -13.61 20.07 31.18
CA THR A 84 -14.98 19.75 31.64
C THR A 84 -15.64 18.59 30.88
N GLN A 85 -14.95 17.95 29.92
CA GLN A 85 -15.50 16.81 29.18
C GLN A 85 -15.77 15.63 30.11
N LYS A 86 -16.94 15.01 29.98
CA LYS A 86 -17.32 13.81 30.74
C LYS A 86 -16.73 12.54 30.13
N GLY A 87 -16.29 11.61 30.97
CA GLY A 87 -15.83 10.29 30.50
C GLY A 87 -17.01 9.37 30.15
N TYR A 88 -17.20 9.01 28.88
CA TYR A 88 -18.31 8.14 28.45
C TYR A 88 -18.32 6.74 29.08
N ALA A 89 -17.19 6.27 29.61
CA ALA A 89 -17.01 4.96 30.23
C ALA A 89 -16.47 5.01 31.68
N ASN A 90 -16.38 6.21 32.27
CA ASN A 90 -15.83 6.42 33.62
C ASN A 90 -16.94 6.78 34.62
N SER A 91 -16.72 6.56 35.92
CA SER A 91 -17.62 7.09 36.96
C SER A 91 -17.64 8.62 37.00
N GLU A 92 -18.77 9.17 37.46
CA GLU A 92 -18.91 10.59 37.76
C GLU A 92 -17.91 11.05 38.85
N ASP A 93 -17.51 10.15 39.75
CA ASP A 93 -16.57 10.43 40.84
C ASP A 93 -15.19 10.85 40.33
N LEU A 94 -14.69 10.23 39.25
CA LEU A 94 -13.42 10.62 38.63
C LEU A 94 -13.49 12.04 38.04
N ASP A 95 -14.60 12.35 37.38
CA ASP A 95 -14.82 13.65 36.77
C ASP A 95 -14.92 14.75 37.84
N ILE A 96 -15.64 14.48 38.93
CA ILE A 96 -15.76 15.39 40.08
C ILE A 96 -14.39 15.64 40.71
N GLN A 97 -13.58 14.61 40.96
CA GLN A 97 -12.27 14.78 41.58
C GLN A 97 -11.30 15.61 40.74
N LEU A 98 -11.32 15.44 39.41
CA LEU A 98 -10.49 16.25 38.50
C LEU A 98 -10.96 17.71 38.44
N LEU A 99 -12.27 17.96 38.46
CA LEU A 99 -12.81 19.32 38.55
C LEU A 99 -12.48 19.98 39.90
N GLU A 100 -12.56 19.23 41.00
CA GLU A 100 -12.15 19.72 42.33
C GLU A 100 -10.67 20.11 42.38
N LYS A 101 -9.79 19.36 41.70
CA LYS A 101 -8.38 19.73 41.58
C LYS A 101 -8.21 21.10 40.91
N LEU A 102 -8.99 21.37 39.85
CA LEU A 102 -8.96 22.67 39.17
C LEU A 102 -9.52 23.80 40.05
N GLU A 103 -10.64 23.57 40.73
CA GLU A 103 -11.19 24.53 41.72
C GLU A 103 -10.15 24.85 42.81
N ARG A 104 -9.49 23.83 43.38
CA ARG A 104 -8.43 24.00 44.40
C ARG A 104 -7.20 24.72 43.85
N ALA A 105 -6.86 24.48 42.59
CA ALA A 105 -5.83 25.23 41.89
C ALA A 105 -6.24 26.69 41.63
N GLY A 106 -7.51 27.05 41.84
CA GLY A 106 -8.08 28.40 41.79
C GLY A 106 -8.75 28.74 40.46
N PHE A 107 -9.17 27.74 39.68
CA PHE A 107 -10.05 27.90 38.52
C PHE A 107 -11.52 27.98 38.97
N ALA A 108 -11.85 29.05 39.71
CA ALA A 108 -13.11 29.18 40.42
C ALA A 108 -14.34 29.08 39.50
N GLY A 109 -15.31 28.25 39.87
CA GLY A 109 -16.59 28.08 39.17
C GLY A 109 -16.54 27.16 37.95
N ILE A 110 -15.43 26.45 37.73
CA ILE A 110 -15.28 25.52 36.60
C ILE A 110 -16.25 24.33 36.71
N SER A 111 -16.60 23.88 37.92
CA SER A 111 -17.52 22.76 38.12
C SER A 111 -18.97 23.05 37.70
N PHE A 112 -19.31 24.32 37.52
CA PHE A 112 -20.66 24.79 37.16
C PHE A 112 -20.68 25.57 35.84
N VAL A 113 -19.56 25.60 35.11
CA VAL A 113 -19.50 26.36 33.85
C VAL A 113 -20.36 25.67 32.79
N ASP A 114 -21.20 26.45 32.12
CA ASP A 114 -21.91 26.02 30.92
C ASP A 114 -21.31 26.77 29.72
N LEU A 115 -20.64 26.02 28.84
CA LEU A 115 -19.91 26.57 27.70
C LEU A 115 -20.77 26.54 26.45
N ALA A 116 -20.72 27.62 25.67
CA ALA A 116 -21.44 27.69 24.40
C ALA A 116 -20.69 26.89 23.33
N ASN A 117 -21.34 25.84 22.79
CA ASN A 117 -20.83 25.01 21.70
C ASN A 117 -19.38 24.51 21.89
N PRO A 118 -19.04 23.83 23.01
CA PRO A 118 -17.66 23.39 23.31
C PRO A 118 -17.10 22.40 22.27
N ARG A 119 -17.97 21.77 21.48
CA ARG A 119 -17.59 20.88 20.37
C ARG A 119 -16.92 21.61 19.19
N GLU A 120 -17.16 22.91 19.03
CA GLU A 120 -16.54 23.74 17.99
C GLU A 120 -15.06 24.03 18.28
N SER A 121 -14.63 23.85 19.53
CA SER A 121 -13.25 24.05 19.99
C SER A 121 -12.57 22.73 20.32
N HIS A 122 -12.60 21.76 19.39
CA HIS A 122 -11.87 20.50 19.53
C HIS A 122 -10.39 20.78 19.87
N HIS A 123 -9.78 20.01 20.77
CA HIS A 123 -8.49 20.36 21.39
C HIS A 123 -7.36 20.52 20.37
N SER A 124 -7.39 19.82 19.24
CA SER A 124 -6.42 20.01 18.17
C SER A 124 -6.53 21.40 17.51
N ILE A 125 -7.74 21.85 17.20
CA ILE A 125 -8.00 23.20 16.64
C ILE A 125 -7.68 24.27 17.71
N ALA A 126 -8.06 24.01 18.96
CA ALA A 126 -7.74 24.89 20.08
C ALA A 126 -6.22 25.07 20.26
N GLY A 127 -5.44 23.98 20.16
CA GLY A 127 -3.98 24.01 20.20
C GLY A 127 -3.39 24.86 19.08
N GLN A 128 -3.84 24.65 17.84
CA GLN A 128 -3.41 25.47 16.70
C GLN A 128 -3.75 26.97 16.88
N TYR A 129 -4.94 27.28 17.39
CA TYR A 129 -5.34 28.66 17.67
C TYR A 129 -4.46 29.31 18.73
N LEU A 130 -4.18 28.61 19.85
CA LEU A 130 -3.31 29.11 20.92
C LEU A 130 -1.88 29.37 20.42
N LEU A 131 -1.30 28.42 19.67
CA LEU A 131 0.03 28.61 19.08
C LEU A 131 0.07 29.81 18.13
N SER A 132 -0.96 29.98 17.29
CA SER A 132 -1.07 31.14 16.40
C SER A 132 -1.18 32.46 17.19
N ARG A 133 -1.96 32.49 18.28
CA ARG A 133 -2.08 33.63 19.19
C ARG A 133 -0.73 33.99 19.84
N TYR A 134 0.13 33.00 20.08
CA TYR A 134 1.47 33.21 20.63
C TYR A 134 2.54 33.56 19.58
N GLY A 135 2.17 33.66 18.30
CA GLY A 135 3.07 34.07 17.22
C GLY A 135 3.73 32.93 16.46
N VAL A 136 3.39 31.66 16.76
CA VAL A 136 3.89 30.52 15.99
C VAL A 136 3.31 30.55 14.58
N HIS A 137 4.17 30.38 13.58
CA HIS A 137 3.78 30.39 12.18
C HIS A 137 2.93 29.16 11.79
N ASP A 138 2.10 29.34 10.74
CA ASP A 138 1.14 28.32 10.28
C ASP A 138 1.81 26.99 9.86
N ASP A 139 3.08 26.99 9.44
CA ASP A 139 3.86 25.79 9.07
C ASP A 139 4.14 24.87 10.25
N LEU A 140 4.27 25.40 11.46
CA LEU A 140 4.40 24.60 12.70
C LEU A 140 3.04 24.40 13.37
N ALA A 141 2.23 25.45 13.49
CA ALA A 141 0.94 25.40 14.20
C ALA A 141 -0.04 24.41 13.55
N THR A 142 0.00 24.25 12.22
CA THR A 142 -0.84 23.27 11.50
C THR A 142 -0.47 21.82 11.79
N ILE A 143 0.78 21.54 12.18
CA ILE A 143 1.23 20.18 12.54
C ILE A 143 0.53 19.77 13.84
N VAL A 144 0.54 20.68 14.81
CA VAL A 144 -0.19 20.52 16.08
C VAL A 144 -1.69 20.44 15.83
N GLY A 145 -2.27 21.29 14.98
CA GLY A 145 -3.70 21.19 14.62
C GLY A 145 -4.09 19.87 13.94
N GLY A 146 -3.13 19.23 13.26
CA GLY A 146 -3.32 18.02 12.47
C GLY A 146 -2.94 16.71 13.15
N HIS A 147 -2.46 16.71 14.40
CA HIS A 147 -1.91 15.51 15.05
C HIS A 147 -2.94 14.38 15.30
N HIS A 148 -4.24 14.62 15.13
CA HIS A 148 -5.27 13.56 15.08
C HIS A 148 -5.45 12.96 13.68
N GLY A 149 -4.53 13.25 12.76
CA GLY A 149 -4.45 12.67 11.42
C GLY A 149 -5.05 13.53 10.30
N LYS A 150 -5.59 14.71 10.57
CA LYS A 150 -6.08 15.61 9.51
C LYS A 150 -5.81 17.08 9.87
N PRO A 151 -4.96 17.79 9.12
CA PRO A 151 -4.87 19.25 9.21
C PRO A 151 -6.19 19.92 8.85
N ILE A 152 -6.41 21.14 9.33
CA ILE A 152 -7.58 21.94 9.00
C ILE A 152 -7.70 22.21 7.50
N ASP A 153 -8.93 22.40 7.00
CA ASP A 153 -9.17 22.59 5.56
C ASP A 153 -9.00 24.07 5.16
N HIS A 154 -9.31 24.98 6.08
CA HIS A 154 -9.32 26.42 5.86
C HIS A 154 -8.69 27.18 7.03
N VAL A 155 -8.01 28.30 6.74
CA VAL A 155 -7.45 29.19 7.77
C VAL A 155 -8.54 29.71 8.71
N ASP A 156 -9.76 29.87 8.21
CA ASP A 156 -10.89 30.34 9.01
C ASP A 156 -11.28 29.35 10.11
N ASP A 157 -11.00 28.05 9.94
CA ASP A 157 -11.35 27.00 10.91
C ASP A 157 -10.74 27.26 12.30
N TYR A 158 -9.52 27.82 12.37
CA TYR A 158 -8.91 28.22 13.64
C TYR A 158 -9.11 29.70 13.97
N LYS A 159 -9.28 30.59 12.98
CA LYS A 159 -9.43 32.03 13.24
C LYS A 159 -10.78 32.38 13.88
N THR A 160 -11.83 31.63 13.59
CA THR A 160 -13.15 31.80 14.23
C THR A 160 -13.15 31.35 15.69
N GLN A 161 -12.10 30.66 16.17
CA GLN A 161 -11.99 30.28 17.58
C GLN A 161 -11.95 31.49 18.53
N LYS A 162 -11.57 32.67 18.05
CA LYS A 162 -11.69 33.94 18.79
C LYS A 162 -13.13 34.27 19.19
N ASP A 163 -14.12 33.73 18.48
CA ASP A 163 -15.54 33.96 18.76
C ASP A 163 -16.05 33.03 19.88
N TYR A 164 -15.20 32.12 20.37
CA TYR A 164 -15.49 31.15 21.44
C TYR A 164 -14.57 31.34 22.66
N GLU A 165 -14.24 32.58 23.04
CA GLU A 165 -13.26 32.86 24.11
C GLU A 165 -13.56 32.14 25.44
N SER A 166 -14.83 31.95 25.79
CA SER A 166 -15.24 31.21 26.98
C SER A 166 -14.78 29.74 26.97
N ASN A 167 -14.66 29.11 25.79
CA ASN A 167 -14.12 27.75 25.65
C ASN A 167 -12.63 27.66 26.05
N PHE A 168 -11.89 28.77 25.96
CA PHE A 168 -10.45 28.85 26.27
C PHE A 168 -10.17 29.46 27.64
N PHE A 169 -11.00 30.38 28.12
CA PHE A 169 -10.72 31.20 29.30
C PHE A 169 -11.84 31.20 30.35
N GLN A 170 -12.87 30.37 30.17
CA GLN A 170 -14.05 30.20 31.03
C GLN A 170 -15.00 31.41 31.07
N THR A 171 -14.58 32.54 30.54
CA THR A 171 -15.34 33.79 30.45
C THR A 171 -14.88 34.61 29.24
N GLU A 172 -15.73 35.50 28.75
CA GLU A 172 -15.43 36.45 27.67
C GLU A 172 -14.93 37.81 28.19
N LYS A 173 -14.58 37.90 29.48
CA LYS A 173 -14.10 39.13 30.12
C LYS A 173 -12.59 39.06 30.36
N PRO A 174 -11.74 39.67 29.51
CA PRO A 174 -10.28 39.61 29.65
C PRO A 174 -9.73 40.13 30.99
N ASP A 175 -10.44 41.05 31.63
CA ASP A 175 -10.06 41.62 32.92
C ASP A 175 -10.40 40.73 34.12
N SER A 176 -11.15 39.65 33.90
CA SER A 176 -11.49 38.72 34.97
C SER A 176 -10.25 37.97 35.46
N THR A 177 -10.21 37.73 36.77
CA THR A 177 -9.14 36.93 37.40
C THR A 177 -9.05 35.52 36.81
N ILE A 178 -10.20 34.92 36.46
CA ILE A 178 -10.25 33.58 35.87
C ILE A 178 -9.68 33.55 34.45
N TYR A 179 -9.97 34.57 33.65
CA TYR A 179 -9.46 34.69 32.29
C TYR A 179 -7.93 34.73 32.31
N ARG A 180 -7.38 35.66 33.11
CA ARG A 180 -5.92 35.83 33.26
C ARG A 180 -5.24 34.59 33.82
N LYS A 181 -5.94 33.79 34.63
CA LYS A 181 -5.43 32.54 35.17
C LYS A 181 -5.30 31.46 34.10
N TRP A 182 -6.33 31.28 33.27
CA TRP A 182 -6.28 30.37 32.12
C TRP A 182 -5.20 30.79 31.11
N ASP A 183 -5.19 32.08 30.72
CA ASP A 183 -4.21 32.64 29.79
C ASP A 183 -2.77 32.46 30.32
N ARG A 184 -2.53 32.73 31.61
CA ARG A 184 -1.24 32.49 32.24
C ARG A 184 -0.87 31.01 32.26
N ALA A 185 -1.77 30.12 32.65
CA ALA A 185 -1.47 28.68 32.69
C ALA A 185 -1.14 28.13 31.29
N GLN A 186 -1.84 28.56 30.25
CA GLN A 186 -1.57 28.18 28.86
C GLN A 186 -0.23 28.76 28.37
N ARG A 187 0.07 30.02 28.71
CA ARG A 187 1.34 30.68 28.39
C ARG A 187 2.51 30.01 29.10
N ASP A 188 2.37 29.66 30.38
CA ASP A 188 3.42 28.98 31.16
C ASP A 188 3.79 27.64 30.48
N ILE A 189 2.81 26.85 30.02
CA ILE A 189 3.05 25.60 29.27
C ILE A 189 3.81 25.89 27.95
N PHE A 190 3.39 26.91 27.21
CA PHE A 190 4.04 27.29 25.96
C PHE A 190 5.48 27.76 26.16
N GLU A 191 5.73 28.58 27.18
CA GLU A 191 7.07 29.09 27.53
C GLU A 191 7.99 27.96 28.01
N TRP A 192 7.47 27.00 28.78
CA TRP A 192 8.21 25.78 29.10
C TRP A 192 8.56 24.96 27.87
N ALA A 193 7.62 24.79 26.94
CA ALA A 193 7.86 24.03 25.72
C ALA A 193 8.96 24.68 24.85
N LEU A 194 9.03 26.02 24.81
CA LEU A 194 10.14 26.75 24.18
C LEU A 194 11.45 26.48 24.92
N GLU A 195 11.51 26.75 26.23
CA GLU A 195 12.71 26.63 27.05
C GLU A 195 13.31 25.21 27.01
N ILE A 196 12.48 24.19 27.24
CA ILE A 196 12.93 22.79 27.28
C ILE A 196 13.41 22.27 25.91
N SER A 197 12.87 22.83 24.83
CA SER A 197 13.28 22.50 23.46
C SER A 197 14.48 23.32 22.98
N GLY A 198 14.96 24.26 23.80
CA GLY A 198 16.13 25.09 23.51
C GLY A 198 15.86 26.34 22.67
N PHE A 199 14.63 26.88 22.72
CA PHE A 199 14.27 28.15 22.10
C PHE A 199 14.03 29.21 23.17
N SER A 200 14.62 30.39 23.01
CA SER A 200 14.49 31.50 23.96
C SER A 200 13.24 32.35 23.71
N SER A 201 12.73 32.36 22.47
CA SER A 201 11.52 33.06 22.08
C SER A 201 10.86 32.45 20.85
N VAL A 202 9.63 32.87 20.56
CA VAL A 202 8.87 32.39 19.39
C VAL A 202 9.53 32.79 18.06
N GLU A 203 10.26 33.91 18.03
CA GLU A 203 10.98 34.40 16.85
C GLU A 203 12.19 33.53 16.47
N GLU A 204 12.69 32.69 17.38
CA GLU A 204 13.76 31.72 17.11
C GLU A 204 13.27 30.45 16.42
N LEU A 205 11.95 30.19 16.43
CA LEU A 205 11.38 29.01 15.77
C LEU A 205 11.63 29.08 14.24
N PRO A 206 12.19 28.03 13.64
CA PRO A 206 12.50 28.02 12.21
C PRO A 206 11.23 27.92 11.36
N ARG A 207 11.32 28.44 10.13
CA ARG A 207 10.34 28.13 9.07
C ARG A 207 10.65 26.77 8.46
N VAL A 208 9.63 25.99 8.16
CA VAL A 208 9.75 24.61 7.69
C VAL A 208 9.13 24.46 6.31
N LYS A 209 9.83 23.84 5.36
CA LYS A 209 9.22 23.52 4.05
C LYS A 209 8.16 22.41 4.18
N GLN A 210 7.16 22.43 3.30
CA GLN A 210 6.02 21.50 3.37
C GLN A 210 6.40 20.01 3.45
N PRO A 211 7.37 19.48 2.68
CA PRO A 211 7.74 18.07 2.79
C PRO A 211 8.18 17.67 4.21
N ALA A 212 9.03 18.49 4.85
CA ALA A 212 9.46 18.24 6.22
C ALA A 212 8.32 18.38 7.24
N GLN A 213 7.36 19.29 7.01
CA GLN A 213 6.16 19.36 7.87
C GLN A 213 5.36 18.04 7.85
N VAL A 214 5.25 17.37 6.69
CA VAL A 214 4.57 16.08 6.59
C VAL A 214 5.28 15.01 7.42
N ILE A 215 6.62 14.94 7.31
CA ILE A 215 7.43 13.98 8.07
C ILE A 215 7.35 14.27 9.58
N LEU A 216 7.49 15.53 10.00
CA LEU A 216 7.34 15.96 11.39
C LEU A 216 5.93 15.68 11.93
N SER A 217 4.89 15.86 11.10
CA SER A 217 3.51 15.52 11.48
C SER A 217 3.33 14.03 11.70
N GLY A 218 3.85 13.18 10.82
CA GLY A 218 3.85 11.73 11.03
C GLY A 218 4.59 11.35 12.30
N LEU A 219 5.77 11.94 12.54
CA LEU A 219 6.61 11.64 13.68
C LEU A 219 5.94 12.05 15.00
N LEU A 220 5.27 13.20 15.01
CA LEU A 220 4.49 13.66 16.16
C LEU A 220 3.33 12.71 16.47
N ILE A 221 2.59 12.27 15.46
CA ILE A 221 1.49 11.30 15.63
C ILE A 221 2.03 9.99 16.23
N MET A 222 3.15 9.51 15.70
CA MET A 222 3.81 8.30 16.19
C MET A 222 4.26 8.44 17.65
N ALA A 223 4.90 9.56 18.00
CA ALA A 223 5.34 9.85 19.36
C ALA A 223 4.15 9.92 20.33
N ASP A 224 3.08 10.62 19.97
CA ASP A 224 1.86 10.69 20.77
C ASP A 224 1.27 9.29 20.98
N TRP A 225 1.13 8.48 19.92
CA TRP A 225 0.57 7.13 20.05
C TRP A 225 1.40 6.19 20.93
N ILE A 226 2.73 6.30 20.90
CA ILE A 226 3.63 5.53 21.77
C ILE A 226 3.49 6.00 23.23
N ALA A 227 3.61 7.32 23.48
CA ALA A 227 3.44 7.92 24.80
C ALA A 227 2.02 7.73 25.36
N SER A 228 1.06 7.50 24.46
CA SER A 228 -0.34 7.27 24.77
C SER A 228 -0.66 5.83 25.17
N ASN A 229 0.22 4.86 24.92
CA ASN A 229 -0.03 3.46 25.23
C ASN A 229 0.15 3.20 26.74
N GLU A 230 -0.92 2.79 27.42
CA GLU A 230 -0.93 2.54 28.87
C GLU A 230 -0.01 1.37 29.30
N ASP A 231 0.32 0.45 28.40
CA ASP A 231 1.25 -0.66 28.68
C ASP A 231 2.72 -0.19 28.75
N TYR A 232 3.03 0.88 27.99
CA TYR A 232 4.35 1.50 27.94
C TYR A 232 4.46 2.64 28.96
N PHE A 233 3.44 3.51 28.99
CA PHE A 233 3.35 4.72 29.79
C PHE A 233 2.07 4.68 30.66
N PRO A 234 2.10 3.95 31.79
CA PRO A 234 0.92 3.74 32.62
C PRO A 234 0.39 5.04 33.24
N LEU A 235 -0.92 5.07 33.46
CA LEU A 235 -1.60 6.12 34.23
C LEU A 235 -1.24 6.03 35.72
N ILE A 236 -1.36 7.16 36.42
CA ILE A 236 -1.12 7.24 37.86
C ILE A 236 -2.43 7.37 38.64
N SER A 237 -2.39 7.13 39.95
CA SER A 237 -3.54 7.37 40.83
C SER A 237 -3.96 8.85 40.77
N VAL A 238 -5.27 9.13 40.84
CA VAL A 238 -5.78 10.51 40.96
C VAL A 238 -5.27 11.22 42.22
N GLU A 239 -4.81 10.48 43.23
CA GLU A 239 -4.20 11.04 44.44
C GLU A 239 -2.76 11.53 44.19
N GLU A 240 -2.09 10.97 43.18
CA GLU A 240 -0.73 11.35 42.77
C GLU A 240 -0.79 12.51 41.76
N ASN A 241 0.10 13.48 41.93
CA ASN A 241 0.18 14.64 41.03
C ASN A 241 1.43 14.64 40.15
N LYS A 242 2.45 13.83 40.47
CA LYS A 242 3.72 13.82 39.74
C LYS A 242 4.37 12.44 39.82
N ILE A 243 5.08 12.07 38.76
CA ILE A 243 5.97 10.91 38.72
C ILE A 243 7.39 11.37 39.10
N GLU A 244 7.99 10.76 40.12
CA GLU A 244 9.31 11.15 40.61
C GLU A 244 10.45 10.66 39.69
N GLU A 245 10.33 9.44 39.18
CA GLU A 245 11.38 8.76 38.40
C GLU A 245 11.16 8.88 36.87
N GLN A 246 11.36 10.08 36.32
CA GLN A 246 11.13 10.38 34.90
C GLN A 246 12.00 9.56 33.94
N THR A 247 13.30 9.43 34.25
CA THR A 247 14.24 8.67 33.42
C THR A 247 13.84 7.20 33.32
N THR A 248 13.54 6.58 34.47
CA THR A 248 13.10 5.18 34.53
C THR A 248 11.81 4.95 33.75
N ARG A 249 10.84 5.88 33.83
CA ARG A 249 9.59 5.82 33.06
C ARG A 249 9.86 5.85 31.55
N LEU A 250 10.69 6.79 31.11
CA LEU A 250 11.05 6.94 29.71
C LEU A 250 11.77 5.70 29.18
N GLU A 251 12.81 5.25 29.87
CA GLU A 251 13.62 4.08 29.48
C GLU A 251 12.75 2.83 29.42
N THR A 252 11.94 2.58 30.44
CA THR A 252 11.05 1.41 30.48
C THR A 252 10.00 1.46 29.36
N GLY A 253 9.35 2.61 29.17
CA GLY A 253 8.31 2.77 28.14
C GLY A 253 8.87 2.63 26.73
N PHE A 254 10.03 3.23 26.45
CA PHE A 254 10.65 3.17 25.14
C PHE A 254 11.26 1.80 24.83
N MET A 255 11.91 1.14 25.79
CA MET A 255 12.48 -0.20 25.60
C MET A 255 11.39 -1.27 25.43
N LYS A 256 10.22 -1.11 26.06
CA LYS A 256 9.04 -1.94 25.77
C LYS A 256 8.54 -1.79 24.33
N TRP A 257 8.77 -0.65 23.69
CA TRP A 257 8.32 -0.37 22.32
C TRP A 257 9.35 -0.74 21.25
N LYS A 258 10.63 -0.37 21.43
CA LYS A 258 11.71 -0.48 20.41
C LYS A 258 12.26 -1.90 20.22
N GLN A 259 11.46 -2.95 20.38
CA GLN A 259 11.88 -4.36 20.41
C GLN A 259 12.47 -4.91 19.07
N SER A 260 12.89 -4.05 18.13
CA SER A 260 13.42 -4.41 16.82
C SER A 260 14.77 -3.75 16.58
N GLY A 261 15.69 -4.49 15.95
CA GLY A 261 16.97 -3.98 15.50
C GLY A 261 16.83 -2.96 14.37
N LEU A 262 17.90 -2.19 14.11
CA LEU A 262 17.96 -1.26 12.98
C LEU A 262 18.88 -1.84 11.90
N TRP A 263 18.40 -1.87 10.66
CA TRP A 263 19.25 -2.19 9.53
C TRP A 263 20.21 -1.04 9.22
N VAL A 264 21.53 -1.32 9.25
CA VAL A 264 22.57 -0.37 8.86
C VAL A 264 23.14 -0.79 7.50
N PRO A 265 22.71 -0.20 6.38
CA PRO A 265 23.21 -0.59 5.07
C PRO A 265 24.67 -0.15 4.88
N PHE A 266 25.45 -0.97 4.18
CA PHE A 266 26.82 -0.65 3.80
C PHE A 266 27.08 -1.06 2.34
N ILE A 267 28.07 -0.42 1.72
CA ILE A 267 28.42 -0.68 0.31
C ILE A 267 29.42 -1.84 0.23
N LYS A 268 29.12 -2.81 -0.63
CA LYS A 268 30.03 -3.88 -1.06
C LYS A 268 30.13 -3.95 -2.59
N GLY A 269 31.17 -4.65 -3.06
CA GLY A 269 31.35 -4.94 -4.48
C GLY A 269 30.23 -5.82 -5.03
N THR A 270 29.87 -5.59 -6.28
CA THR A 270 28.73 -6.21 -6.98
C THR A 270 28.77 -7.74 -6.95
N VAL A 271 29.91 -8.38 -7.23
CA VAL A 271 29.97 -9.85 -7.27
C VAL A 271 29.89 -10.45 -5.87
N ASP A 272 30.54 -9.83 -4.89
CA ASP A 272 30.62 -10.35 -3.53
C ASP A 272 29.26 -10.32 -2.84
N ILE A 273 28.48 -9.25 -3.04
CA ILE A 273 27.17 -9.10 -2.42
C ILE A 273 26.16 -10.11 -3.00
N PHE A 274 26.17 -10.37 -4.31
CA PHE A 274 25.31 -11.39 -4.93
C PHE A 274 25.65 -12.80 -4.44
N LYS A 275 26.93 -13.17 -4.40
CA LYS A 275 27.36 -14.48 -3.86
C LYS A 275 26.95 -14.64 -2.41
N LYS A 276 27.06 -13.57 -1.61
CA LYS A 276 26.75 -13.59 -0.18
C LYS A 276 25.25 -13.71 0.09
N ARG A 277 24.40 -13.04 -0.69
CA ARG A 277 22.95 -13.01 -0.50
C ARG A 277 22.22 -14.17 -1.15
N PHE A 278 22.68 -14.62 -2.32
CA PHE A 278 21.92 -15.56 -3.15
C PHE A 278 22.74 -16.76 -3.67
N GLU A 279 24.01 -16.89 -3.27
CA GLU A 279 24.88 -18.03 -3.64
C GLU A 279 25.14 -18.18 -5.15
N PHE A 280 24.93 -17.14 -5.95
CA PHE A 280 25.23 -17.12 -7.39
C PHE A 280 25.94 -15.84 -7.84
N GLU A 281 26.56 -15.87 -9.03
CA GLU A 281 27.15 -14.68 -9.65
C GLU A 281 26.12 -13.87 -10.45
N PRO A 282 26.15 -12.53 -10.37
CA PRO A 282 25.12 -11.71 -10.98
C PRO A 282 25.09 -11.89 -12.50
N HIS A 283 23.89 -12.03 -13.06
CA HIS A 283 23.65 -11.91 -14.49
C HIS A 283 24.12 -10.54 -14.99
N TYR A 284 24.40 -10.42 -16.28
CA TYR A 284 24.93 -9.19 -16.85
C TYR A 284 24.07 -7.96 -16.55
N VAL A 285 22.74 -8.07 -16.68
CA VAL A 285 21.82 -6.96 -16.38
C VAL A 285 21.83 -6.55 -14.89
N GLN A 286 21.96 -7.53 -13.99
CA GLN A 286 22.05 -7.30 -12.54
C GLN A 286 23.35 -6.57 -12.21
N ARG A 287 24.45 -6.99 -12.83
CA ARG A 287 25.76 -6.36 -12.66
C ARG A 287 25.77 -4.93 -13.16
N VAL A 288 25.25 -4.66 -14.36
CA VAL A 288 25.20 -3.30 -14.91
C VAL A 288 24.36 -2.38 -14.03
N LEU A 289 23.18 -2.81 -13.58
CA LEU A 289 22.36 -2.01 -12.66
C LEU A 289 23.14 -1.63 -11.40
N SER A 290 23.74 -2.63 -10.76
CA SER A 290 24.52 -2.45 -9.55
C SER A 290 25.72 -1.52 -9.76
N ASP A 291 26.47 -1.71 -10.84
CA ASP A 291 27.63 -0.88 -11.17
C ASP A 291 27.22 0.58 -11.45
N LYS A 292 26.08 0.83 -12.12
CA LYS A 292 25.56 2.19 -12.31
C LYS A 292 25.16 2.84 -10.99
N ILE A 293 24.49 2.12 -10.09
CA ILE A 293 24.14 2.63 -8.76
C ILE A 293 25.42 2.98 -7.98
N LEU A 294 26.45 2.13 -8.01
CA LEU A 294 27.72 2.37 -7.35
C LEU A 294 28.49 3.57 -7.94
N GLN A 295 28.33 3.87 -9.24
CA GLN A 295 28.94 5.03 -9.89
C GLN A 295 28.19 6.35 -9.62
N SER A 296 26.86 6.30 -9.41
CA SER A 296 26.05 7.50 -9.17
C SER A 296 26.42 8.23 -7.89
N GLN A 297 26.50 9.56 -7.93
CA GLN A 297 26.81 10.36 -6.73
C GLN A 297 25.55 10.70 -5.93
N ASN A 298 24.49 11.10 -6.62
CA ASN A 298 23.19 11.48 -6.07
C ASN A 298 22.08 10.63 -6.73
N PRO A 299 22.03 9.31 -6.43
CA PRO A 299 21.07 8.42 -7.06
C PRO A 299 19.63 8.79 -6.72
N GLY A 300 18.77 8.86 -7.74
CA GLY A 300 17.34 9.18 -7.58
C GLY A 300 16.43 8.00 -7.95
N ILE A 301 15.94 8.01 -9.18
CA ILE A 301 15.09 6.95 -9.72
C ILE A 301 15.86 6.07 -10.73
N PHE A 302 15.63 4.76 -10.69
CA PHE A 302 16.15 3.76 -11.63
C PHE A 302 14.98 2.99 -12.22
N VAL A 303 14.92 2.88 -13.54
CA VAL A 303 13.93 2.10 -14.29
C VAL A 303 14.66 0.99 -15.03
N LEU A 304 14.43 -0.25 -14.61
CA LEU A 304 14.96 -1.46 -15.24
C LEU A 304 13.89 -2.10 -16.11
N GLU A 305 14.13 -2.12 -17.42
CA GLU A 305 13.35 -2.87 -18.40
C GLU A 305 14.15 -4.10 -18.82
N ALA A 306 13.69 -5.28 -18.41
CA ALA A 306 14.37 -6.53 -18.70
C ALA A 306 13.39 -7.71 -18.84
N PRO A 307 13.75 -8.72 -19.66
CA PRO A 307 12.90 -9.88 -19.89
C PRO A 307 12.55 -10.61 -18.58
N MET A 308 11.45 -11.35 -18.62
CA MET A 308 11.07 -12.25 -17.53
C MET A 308 12.18 -13.30 -17.31
N GLY A 309 12.42 -13.70 -16.07
CA GLY A 309 13.44 -14.71 -15.75
C GLY A 309 14.88 -14.22 -15.69
N THR A 310 15.16 -12.94 -15.97
CA THR A 310 16.53 -12.36 -15.87
C THR A 310 17.00 -12.08 -14.44
N GLY A 311 16.17 -12.36 -13.42
CA GLY A 311 16.47 -12.10 -12.01
C GLY A 311 16.30 -10.63 -11.61
N LYS A 312 15.24 -9.96 -12.09
CA LYS A 312 14.92 -8.55 -11.75
C LYS A 312 14.73 -8.36 -10.24
N THR A 313 14.14 -9.34 -9.57
CA THR A 313 13.92 -9.34 -8.12
C THR A 313 15.24 -9.23 -7.37
N GLU A 314 16.19 -10.11 -7.65
CA GLU A 314 17.50 -10.12 -6.99
C GLU A 314 18.30 -8.87 -7.36
N ALA A 315 18.16 -8.36 -8.59
CA ALA A 315 18.71 -7.05 -9.00
C ALA A 315 18.19 -5.91 -8.10
N ALA A 316 16.89 -5.91 -7.82
CA ALA A 316 16.24 -4.87 -7.05
C ALA A 316 16.58 -4.91 -5.55
N LEU A 317 16.78 -6.10 -4.98
CA LEU A 317 17.20 -6.25 -3.58
C LEU A 317 18.63 -5.73 -3.37
N ILE A 318 19.56 -6.05 -4.29
CA ILE A 318 20.91 -5.48 -4.23
C ILE A 318 20.91 -3.98 -4.50
N ALA A 319 20.10 -3.52 -5.46
CA ALA A 319 19.90 -2.10 -5.70
C ALA A 319 19.39 -1.41 -4.42
N ALA A 320 18.48 -2.03 -3.67
CA ALA A 320 17.98 -1.49 -2.42
C ALA A 320 19.08 -1.38 -1.34
N GLU A 321 19.94 -2.39 -1.15
CA GLU A 321 21.07 -2.27 -0.20
C GLU A 321 22.00 -1.11 -0.57
N GLN A 322 22.36 -1.01 -1.85
CA GLN A 322 23.30 0.01 -2.34
C GLN A 322 22.71 1.42 -2.28
N LEU A 323 21.44 1.58 -2.68
CA LEU A 323 20.74 2.86 -2.63
C LEU A 323 20.48 3.28 -1.18
N ALA A 324 20.15 2.35 -0.29
CA ALA A 324 19.96 2.62 1.13
C ALA A 324 21.23 3.18 1.76
N ALA A 325 22.37 2.54 1.50
CA ALA A 325 23.68 3.00 1.97
C ALA A 325 24.05 4.39 1.43
N LYS A 326 23.74 4.68 0.17
CA LYS A 326 24.07 5.98 -0.47
C LYS A 326 23.16 7.13 -0.06
N THR A 327 21.93 6.84 0.34
CA THR A 327 20.90 7.87 0.61
C THR A 327 20.48 7.93 2.08
N GLY A 328 21.18 7.20 2.97
CA GLY A 328 20.91 7.19 4.40
C GLY A 328 19.54 6.61 4.76
N ARG A 329 19.04 5.64 3.98
CA ARG A 329 17.77 4.93 4.24
C ARG A 329 18.06 3.64 4.98
N ASN A 330 17.11 3.17 5.76
CA ASN A 330 17.26 1.97 6.61
C ASN A 330 16.03 1.07 6.53
N GLY A 331 15.40 1.04 5.36
CA GLY A 331 14.26 0.18 5.10
C GLY A 331 14.00 -0.02 3.61
N LEU A 332 13.11 -0.96 3.31
CA LEU A 332 12.69 -1.32 1.97
C LEU A 332 11.18 -1.38 1.92
N TYR A 333 10.58 -0.79 0.88
CA TYR A 333 9.24 -1.17 0.47
C TYR A 333 9.31 -1.87 -0.89
N PHE A 334 8.78 -3.09 -0.98
CA PHE A 334 8.68 -3.85 -2.21
C PHE A 334 7.20 -3.97 -2.62
N GLY A 335 6.80 -3.22 -3.64
CA GLY A 335 5.43 -3.11 -4.15
C GLY A 335 5.19 -3.99 -5.37
N LEU A 336 4.19 -4.88 -5.29
CA LEU A 336 3.86 -5.84 -6.35
C LEU A 336 2.45 -5.63 -6.92
N PRO A 337 2.15 -6.10 -8.14
CA PRO A 337 0.84 -5.86 -8.77
C PRO A 337 -0.32 -6.56 -8.06
N THR A 338 -0.10 -7.72 -7.41
CA THR A 338 -1.17 -8.49 -6.76
C THR A 338 -0.77 -9.06 -5.39
N GLN A 339 -1.78 -9.55 -4.66
CA GLN A 339 -1.55 -10.23 -3.38
C GLN A 339 -0.82 -11.57 -3.56
N ALA A 340 -1.13 -12.30 -4.63
CA ALA A 340 -0.49 -13.60 -4.92
C ALA A 340 1.00 -13.44 -5.22
N THR A 341 1.36 -12.41 -6.00
CA THR A 341 2.77 -12.09 -6.26
C THR A 341 3.49 -11.70 -4.96
N SER A 342 2.83 -10.92 -4.09
CA SER A 342 3.36 -10.50 -2.78
C SER A 342 3.66 -11.68 -1.85
N ASN A 343 2.75 -12.66 -1.80
CA ASN A 343 2.98 -13.92 -1.07
C ASN A 343 4.16 -14.70 -1.65
N GLY A 344 4.24 -14.82 -2.98
CA GLY A 344 5.26 -15.64 -3.64
C GLY A 344 6.69 -15.10 -3.47
N ILE A 345 6.87 -13.78 -3.35
CA ILE A 345 8.19 -13.16 -3.16
C ILE A 345 8.59 -13.04 -1.68
N PHE A 346 7.63 -13.11 -0.75
CA PHE A 346 7.88 -12.82 0.67
C PHE A 346 9.02 -13.67 1.25
N SER A 347 8.98 -14.99 1.05
CA SER A 347 10.05 -15.91 1.49
C SER A 347 11.44 -15.58 0.94
N ARG A 348 11.53 -14.99 -0.25
CA ARG A 348 12.83 -14.57 -0.82
C ARG A 348 13.36 -13.32 -0.12
N ILE A 349 12.48 -12.39 0.23
CA ILE A 349 12.84 -11.17 0.94
C ILE A 349 13.17 -11.49 2.40
N GLU A 350 12.42 -12.37 3.05
CA GLU A 350 12.71 -12.90 4.38
C GLU A 350 14.13 -13.48 4.46
N LYS A 351 14.47 -14.45 3.60
CA LYS A 351 15.83 -15.02 3.51
C LYS A 351 16.91 -13.97 3.26
N TRP A 352 16.60 -12.97 2.45
CA TRP A 352 17.51 -11.85 2.19
C TRP A 352 17.73 -11.01 3.47
N VAL A 353 16.68 -10.69 4.24
CA VAL A 353 16.78 -9.98 5.53
C VAL A 353 17.54 -10.82 6.56
N GLU A 354 17.26 -12.12 6.68
CA GLU A 354 18.01 -13.04 7.55
C GLU A 354 19.51 -13.02 7.24
N SER A 355 19.86 -13.03 5.95
CA SER A 355 21.27 -12.98 5.51
C SER A 355 21.95 -11.65 5.86
N ILE A 356 21.19 -10.55 5.96
CA ILE A 356 21.69 -9.25 6.41
C ILE A 356 21.91 -9.27 7.92
N ALA A 357 20.93 -9.73 8.69
CA ALA A 357 20.99 -9.82 10.14
C ALA A 357 22.17 -10.70 10.60
N ALA A 358 22.33 -11.87 9.99
CA ALA A 358 23.42 -12.80 10.27
C ALA A 358 24.80 -12.20 9.95
N GLU A 359 24.91 -11.36 8.92
CA GLU A 359 26.18 -10.72 8.57
C GLU A 359 26.54 -9.56 9.51
N GLN A 360 25.54 -8.84 10.00
CA GLN A 360 25.74 -7.69 10.89
C GLN A 360 25.85 -8.10 12.37
N ASN A 361 25.66 -9.38 12.71
CA ASN A 361 25.57 -9.88 14.09
C ASN A 361 24.57 -9.04 14.91
N ILE A 362 23.36 -8.83 14.36
CA ILE A 362 22.31 -8.09 15.06
C ILE A 362 21.65 -9.06 16.05
N ASP A 363 21.77 -8.76 17.34
CA ASP A 363 21.19 -9.57 18.40
C ASP A 363 19.66 -9.41 18.46
N GLU A 364 19.12 -8.24 18.11
CA GLU A 364 17.67 -8.02 17.98
C GLU A 364 17.14 -8.39 16.58
N PRO A 365 15.93 -8.96 16.48
CA PRO A 365 15.36 -9.30 15.18
C PRO A 365 15.11 -8.05 14.33
N LEU A 366 15.39 -8.15 13.03
CA LEU A 366 14.96 -7.15 12.05
C LEU A 366 13.46 -7.29 11.79
N SER A 367 12.75 -6.16 11.78
CA SER A 367 11.28 -6.18 11.63
C SER A 367 10.87 -6.23 10.16
N ILE A 368 10.10 -7.26 9.79
CA ILE A 368 9.54 -7.45 8.44
C ILE A 368 8.01 -7.52 8.49
N HIS A 369 7.36 -6.92 7.49
CA HIS A 369 5.91 -6.96 7.35
C HIS A 369 5.45 -7.33 5.95
N LEU A 370 4.46 -8.22 5.87
CA LEU A 370 3.68 -8.46 4.66
C LEU A 370 2.39 -7.65 4.70
N VAL A 371 2.07 -6.91 3.64
CA VAL A 371 0.99 -5.93 3.63
C VAL A 371 0.08 -6.10 2.43
N HIS A 372 -1.07 -6.69 2.71
CA HIS A 372 -2.24 -6.68 1.86
C HIS A 372 -3.45 -7.12 2.69
N GLY A 373 -4.67 -6.97 2.16
CA GLY A 373 -5.92 -7.33 2.86
C GLY A 373 -6.04 -8.80 3.34
N LYS A 374 -5.05 -9.65 3.05
CA LYS A 374 -4.98 -11.06 3.47
C LYS A 374 -3.61 -11.45 4.06
N ALA A 375 -2.75 -10.49 4.39
CA ALA A 375 -1.39 -10.79 4.85
C ALA A 375 -1.39 -11.63 6.12
N ALA A 376 -2.30 -11.31 7.05
CA ALA A 376 -2.50 -12.06 8.30
C ALA A 376 -2.96 -13.53 8.07
N LEU A 377 -3.33 -13.91 6.85
CA LEU A 377 -3.71 -15.27 6.48
C LEU A 377 -2.55 -16.06 5.86
N ASN A 378 -1.44 -15.40 5.51
CA ASN A 378 -0.23 -16.04 4.98
C ASN A 378 0.43 -16.86 6.10
N GLU A 379 0.73 -18.14 5.82
CA GLU A 379 1.31 -19.07 6.79
C GLU A 379 2.68 -18.60 7.28
N GLN A 380 3.60 -18.32 6.35
CA GLN A 380 4.96 -17.83 6.65
C GLN A 380 4.93 -16.56 7.49
N PHE A 381 4.13 -15.56 7.10
CA PHE A 381 4.02 -14.32 7.87
C PHE A 381 3.41 -14.52 9.27
N SER A 382 2.51 -15.50 9.43
CA SER A 382 1.88 -15.77 10.73
C SER A 382 2.74 -16.63 11.65
N GLU A 383 3.70 -17.36 11.08
CA GLU A 383 4.69 -18.18 11.80
C GLU A 383 5.86 -17.34 12.32
N LEU A 384 6.09 -16.15 11.77
CA LEU A 384 7.08 -15.22 12.29
C LEU A 384 6.84 -14.89 13.78
N PRO A 385 7.89 -14.88 14.60
CA PRO A 385 7.79 -14.52 16.01
C PRO A 385 7.33 -13.07 16.15
N ARG A 386 6.58 -12.80 17.21
CA ARG A 386 6.11 -11.46 17.53
C ARG A 386 7.01 -10.85 18.59
N SER A 387 7.54 -9.66 18.33
CA SER A 387 8.54 -9.02 19.20
C SER A 387 8.07 -8.84 20.65
N SER A 388 6.75 -8.68 20.87
CA SER A 388 6.13 -8.51 22.19
C SER A 388 6.11 -9.79 23.05
N ASN A 389 6.28 -10.97 22.44
CA ASN A 389 6.16 -12.28 23.08
C ASN A 389 7.49 -13.06 23.13
N ILE A 390 8.62 -12.44 22.76
CA ILE A 390 9.93 -13.09 22.88
C ILE A 390 10.31 -13.12 24.37
N ASN A 391 10.01 -14.23 25.03
CA ASN A 391 10.60 -14.56 26.32
C ASN A 391 12.11 -14.76 26.08
N ILE A 392 12.93 -13.99 26.79
CA ILE A 392 14.41 -14.01 26.72
C ILE A 392 15.01 -15.38 27.15
N ASP A 393 14.19 -16.33 27.62
CA ASP A 393 14.63 -17.62 28.17
C ASP A 393 14.54 -18.83 27.21
N ASP A 394 14.00 -18.69 25.98
CA ASP A 394 14.03 -19.77 24.98
C ASP A 394 15.12 -19.50 23.92
N ASN A 395 16.03 -20.47 23.79
CA ASN A 395 17.28 -20.42 22.99
C ASN A 395 17.10 -20.39 21.45
N ASP A 396 15.94 -20.01 20.94
CA ASP A 396 15.72 -19.85 19.50
C ASP A 396 15.97 -18.38 19.10
N ASN A 397 17.21 -18.11 18.66
CA ASN A 397 17.62 -16.81 18.12
C ASN A 397 16.98 -16.58 16.74
N ASP A 398 15.72 -16.18 16.71
CA ASP A 398 15.06 -15.77 15.47
C ASP A 398 15.56 -14.39 15.00
N SER A 399 16.16 -14.34 13.81
CA SER A 399 16.79 -13.11 13.28
C SER A 399 15.82 -12.09 12.68
N VAL A 400 14.54 -12.46 12.52
CA VAL A 400 13.48 -11.66 11.90
C VAL A 400 12.18 -11.82 12.71
N ALA A 401 11.43 -10.74 12.90
CA ALA A 401 10.19 -10.74 13.68
C ALA A 401 9.14 -9.75 13.15
N VAL A 402 7.90 -9.87 13.63
CA VAL A 402 6.84 -8.87 13.41
C VAL A 402 6.70 -8.00 14.66
N ASN A 403 6.87 -6.69 14.51
CA ASN A 403 6.57 -5.74 15.58
C ASN A 403 5.05 -5.47 15.64
N GLU A 404 4.40 -5.89 16.73
CA GLU A 404 2.94 -5.80 16.89
C GLU A 404 2.39 -4.36 16.84
N TRP A 405 3.20 -3.36 17.18
CA TRP A 405 2.79 -1.96 17.09
C TRP A 405 2.57 -1.53 15.62
N PHE A 406 3.32 -2.11 14.67
CA PHE A 406 3.17 -1.86 13.23
C PHE A 406 2.08 -2.72 12.56
N SER A 407 1.47 -3.67 13.28
CA SER A 407 0.39 -4.52 12.76
C SER A 407 -0.96 -3.80 12.58
N GLY A 408 -1.06 -2.53 12.98
CA GLY A 408 -2.23 -1.69 12.78
C GLY A 408 -2.32 -1.15 11.35
N ARG A 409 -3.55 -1.07 10.79
CA ARG A 409 -3.84 -0.55 9.42
C ARG A 409 -3.18 0.78 9.06
N LYS A 410 -2.82 1.60 10.06
CA LYS A 410 -2.24 2.93 9.90
C LYS A 410 -0.72 2.96 10.16
N THR A 411 -0.17 1.91 10.77
CA THR A 411 1.23 1.85 11.25
C THR A 411 2.11 0.94 10.41
N THR A 412 1.54 0.08 9.57
CA THR A 412 2.30 -0.92 8.80
C THR A 412 3.36 -0.34 7.85
N ALA A 413 3.09 0.82 7.26
CA ALA A 413 4.08 1.48 6.39
C ALA A 413 5.34 1.96 7.14
N LEU A 414 5.28 2.03 8.48
CA LEU A 414 6.38 2.49 9.33
C LEU A 414 7.40 1.39 9.63
N ASP A 415 7.01 0.11 9.47
CA ASP A 415 7.90 -1.03 9.69
C ASP A 415 9.06 -1.00 8.69
N ASP A 416 10.27 -1.49 9.01
CA ASP A 416 11.48 -1.26 8.23
C ASP A 416 11.47 -1.95 6.87
N PHE A 417 11.14 -3.23 6.85
CA PHE A 417 10.98 -4.02 5.62
C PHE A 417 9.51 -4.31 5.37
N VAL A 418 8.99 -3.82 4.25
CA VAL A 418 7.56 -3.91 3.91
C VAL A 418 7.39 -4.50 2.53
N VAL A 419 6.76 -5.67 2.45
CA VAL A 419 6.39 -6.33 1.19
C VAL A 419 4.89 -6.20 1.03
N GLY A 420 4.39 -5.72 -0.11
CA GLY A 420 2.95 -5.58 -0.27
C GLY A 420 2.49 -5.25 -1.67
N THR A 421 1.19 -5.03 -1.83
CA THR A 421 0.68 -4.58 -3.14
C THR A 421 1.04 -3.12 -3.38
N VAL A 422 1.28 -2.76 -4.64
CA VAL A 422 1.56 -1.38 -5.09
C VAL A 422 0.50 -0.38 -4.61
N ASP A 423 -0.72 -0.82 -4.33
CA ASP A 423 -1.79 0.03 -3.79
C ASP A 423 -1.37 0.74 -2.51
N GLN A 424 -0.57 0.08 -1.66
CA GLN A 424 -0.03 0.70 -0.45
C GLN A 424 0.90 1.88 -0.79
N PHE A 425 1.66 1.80 -1.88
CA PHE A 425 2.42 2.95 -2.38
C PHE A 425 1.52 4.00 -3.05
N LEU A 426 0.54 3.61 -3.85
CA LEU A 426 -0.39 4.56 -4.49
C LEU A 426 -1.18 5.39 -3.47
N MET A 427 -1.50 4.80 -2.32
CA MET A 427 -2.16 5.48 -1.20
C MET A 427 -1.34 6.62 -0.59
N VAL A 428 -0.03 6.71 -0.85
CA VAL A 428 0.78 7.91 -0.54
C VAL A 428 0.19 9.16 -1.22
N ALA A 429 -0.40 8.99 -2.41
CA ALA A 429 -1.00 10.07 -3.16
C ALA A 429 -2.51 10.27 -2.88
N LEU A 430 -3.12 9.47 -2.00
CA LEU A 430 -4.56 9.50 -1.71
C LEU A 430 -4.86 10.38 -0.49
N LYS A 431 -5.83 11.30 -0.60
CA LYS A 431 -6.33 12.11 0.53
C LYS A 431 -7.05 11.23 1.55
N GLN A 432 -6.41 10.98 2.68
CA GLN A 432 -6.93 10.17 3.76
C GLN A 432 -6.44 10.65 5.13
N LYS A 433 -7.16 10.29 6.18
CA LYS A 433 -6.75 10.58 7.56
C LYS A 433 -5.45 9.79 7.88
N HIS A 434 -4.55 10.43 8.64
CA HIS A 434 -3.23 9.94 9.01
C HIS A 434 -2.27 9.69 7.84
N LEU A 435 -2.49 10.33 6.68
CA LEU A 435 -1.60 10.20 5.52
C LEU A 435 -0.13 10.52 5.86
N ALA A 436 0.12 11.45 6.80
CA ALA A 436 1.46 11.80 7.25
C ALA A 436 2.28 10.61 7.80
N LEU A 437 1.64 9.63 8.47
CA LEU A 437 2.33 8.41 8.94
C LEU A 437 2.83 7.57 7.76
N ARG A 438 2.03 7.46 6.70
CA ARG A 438 2.41 6.75 5.49
C ARG A 438 3.61 7.42 4.83
N HIS A 439 3.58 8.74 4.68
CA HIS A 439 4.72 9.51 4.16
C HIS A 439 5.98 9.37 5.04
N LEU A 440 5.84 9.41 6.37
CA LEU A 440 6.92 9.13 7.31
C LEU A 440 7.55 7.75 7.03
N GLY A 441 6.73 6.70 6.97
CA GLY A 441 7.19 5.33 6.74
C GLY A 441 7.91 5.16 5.41
N PHE A 442 7.31 5.63 4.31
CA PHE A 442 7.94 5.55 2.98
C PHE A 442 9.20 6.41 2.86
N SER A 443 9.27 7.56 3.54
CA SER A 443 10.47 8.39 3.54
C SER A 443 11.68 7.72 4.20
N LYS A 444 11.49 6.66 4.98
CA LYS A 444 12.59 5.90 5.61
C LYS A 444 13.25 4.89 4.65
N LYS A 445 12.66 4.65 3.47
CA LYS A 445 12.89 3.44 2.67
C LYS A 445 13.51 3.70 1.31
N VAL A 446 14.06 2.65 0.72
CA VAL A 446 14.13 2.50 -0.74
C VAL A 446 12.81 1.92 -1.23
N VAL A 447 12.23 2.48 -2.29
CA VAL A 447 10.94 2.03 -2.84
C VAL A 447 11.18 1.25 -4.12
N VAL A 448 10.83 -0.04 -4.14
CA VAL A 448 10.85 -0.88 -5.33
C VAL A 448 9.42 -1.13 -5.78
N ILE A 449 9.11 -0.87 -7.06
CA ILE A 449 7.81 -1.15 -7.66
C ILE A 449 7.99 -2.09 -8.84
N ASP A 450 7.36 -3.27 -8.76
CA ASP A 450 7.46 -4.31 -9.77
C ASP A 450 6.27 -4.30 -10.75
N GLU A 451 6.52 -4.77 -11.97
CA GLU A 451 5.55 -4.95 -13.06
C GLU A 451 4.71 -3.68 -13.40
N VAL A 452 5.36 -2.51 -13.48
CA VAL A 452 4.67 -1.20 -13.69
C VAL A 452 3.89 -1.07 -15.00
N HIS A 453 4.15 -1.92 -15.98
CA HIS A 453 3.41 -1.92 -17.25
C HIS A 453 1.94 -2.32 -17.11
N ALA A 454 1.59 -3.08 -16.07
CA ALA A 454 0.23 -3.54 -15.82
C ALA A 454 -0.74 -2.42 -15.39
N TYR A 455 -0.27 -1.17 -15.22
CA TYR A 455 -1.07 -0.08 -14.66
C TYR A 455 -1.84 0.70 -15.73
N ASP A 456 -3.09 0.99 -15.42
CA ASP A 456 -3.98 1.79 -16.28
C ASP A 456 -3.75 3.30 -16.13
N ALA A 457 -4.48 4.10 -16.91
CA ALA A 457 -4.31 5.56 -16.89
C ALA A 457 -4.72 6.19 -15.55
N TYR A 458 -5.61 5.54 -14.80
CA TYR A 458 -6.07 6.00 -13.49
C TYR A 458 -5.02 5.74 -12.41
N MET A 459 -4.57 4.49 -12.22
CA MET A 459 -3.52 4.11 -11.26
C MET A 459 -2.25 4.92 -11.51
N ASN A 460 -1.90 5.13 -12.78
CA ASN A 460 -0.73 5.92 -13.16
C ASN A 460 -0.80 7.38 -12.65
N GLN A 461 -1.99 7.97 -12.45
CA GLN A 461 -2.09 9.30 -11.84
C GLN A 461 -1.64 9.32 -10.38
N TYR A 462 -1.89 8.26 -9.62
CA TYR A 462 -1.44 8.12 -8.24
C TYR A 462 0.04 7.74 -8.17
N LEU A 463 0.49 6.86 -9.07
CA LEU A 463 1.90 6.46 -9.14
C LEU A 463 2.81 7.66 -9.40
N LEU A 464 2.50 8.46 -10.43
CA LEU A 464 3.32 9.63 -10.77
C LEU A 464 3.35 10.66 -9.64
N GLU A 465 2.25 10.81 -8.90
CA GLU A 465 2.20 11.72 -7.75
C GLU A 465 2.98 11.16 -6.55
N ALA A 466 2.84 9.87 -6.25
CA ALA A 466 3.63 9.22 -5.20
C ALA A 466 5.13 9.30 -5.48
N ILE A 467 5.56 9.04 -6.73
CA ILE A 467 6.95 9.19 -7.18
C ILE A 467 7.44 10.64 -7.03
N LYS A 468 6.60 11.63 -7.34
CA LYS A 468 6.93 13.04 -7.15
C LYS A 468 7.15 13.39 -5.68
N TRP A 469 6.32 12.86 -4.78
CA TRP A 469 6.53 13.00 -3.34
C TRP A 469 7.80 12.27 -2.87
N MET A 470 8.14 11.11 -3.43
CA MET A 470 9.44 10.44 -3.14
C MET A 470 10.62 11.31 -3.58
N GLY A 471 10.54 11.96 -4.74
CA GLY A 471 11.54 12.93 -5.19
C GLY A 471 11.69 14.11 -4.22
N ALA A 472 10.58 14.63 -3.67
CA ALA A 472 10.62 15.71 -2.68
C ALA A 472 11.28 15.30 -1.35
N TYR A 473 11.33 14.01 -1.05
CA TYR A 473 12.01 13.46 0.11
C TYR A 473 13.43 12.98 -0.18
N GLY A 474 13.87 13.00 -1.45
CA GLY A 474 15.13 12.38 -1.89
C GLY A 474 15.15 10.85 -1.70
N VAL A 475 13.98 10.22 -1.69
CA VAL A 475 13.84 8.76 -1.54
C VAL A 475 14.21 8.10 -2.86
N PRO A 476 15.13 7.13 -2.89
CA PRO A 476 15.44 6.42 -4.12
C PRO A 476 14.30 5.47 -4.52
N VAL A 477 14.01 5.42 -5.81
CA VAL A 477 12.92 4.59 -6.38
C VAL A 477 13.48 3.65 -7.45
N VAL A 478 13.18 2.37 -7.36
CA VAL A 478 13.51 1.36 -8.38
C VAL A 478 12.21 0.87 -9.02
N ILE A 479 12.08 1.05 -10.32
CA ILE A 479 10.95 0.59 -11.13
C ILE A 479 11.40 -0.60 -11.95
N LEU A 480 10.70 -1.73 -11.83
CA LEU A 480 10.93 -2.92 -12.63
C LEU A 480 9.78 -3.07 -13.63
N SER A 481 10.12 -3.38 -14.88
CA SER A 481 9.13 -3.69 -15.89
C SER A 481 9.65 -4.73 -16.86
N ALA A 482 8.76 -5.58 -17.37
CA ALA A 482 9.05 -6.36 -18.56
C ALA A 482 9.24 -5.43 -19.77
N THR A 483 8.46 -4.37 -19.92
CA THR A 483 8.58 -3.42 -21.03
C THR A 483 7.81 -2.15 -20.69
N LEU A 484 8.26 -0.99 -21.13
CA LEU A 484 7.56 0.27 -20.86
C LEU A 484 7.63 1.20 -22.08
N PRO A 485 6.49 1.76 -22.54
CA PRO A 485 6.52 2.79 -23.55
C PRO A 485 7.42 3.96 -23.14
N ALA A 486 8.21 4.49 -24.08
CA ALA A 486 9.17 5.55 -23.80
C ALA A 486 8.55 6.77 -23.10
N GLU A 487 7.34 7.18 -23.52
CA GLU A 487 6.63 8.28 -22.89
C GLU A 487 6.29 8.02 -21.41
N ARG A 488 5.92 6.77 -21.06
CA ARG A 488 5.65 6.40 -19.67
C ARG A 488 6.94 6.43 -18.85
N ARG A 489 8.04 5.90 -19.40
CA ARG A 489 9.36 5.93 -18.76
C ARG A 489 9.81 7.35 -18.44
N ILE A 490 9.70 8.25 -19.41
CA ILE A 490 10.07 9.66 -19.22
C ILE A 490 9.10 10.37 -18.28
N ALA A 491 7.81 10.01 -18.27
CA ALA A 491 6.89 10.53 -17.28
C ALA A 491 7.28 10.13 -15.85
N LEU A 492 7.73 8.90 -15.59
CA LEU A 492 8.20 8.46 -14.27
C LEU A 492 9.41 9.30 -13.83
N VAL A 493 10.44 9.37 -14.67
CA VAL A 493 11.69 10.08 -14.37
C VAL A 493 11.45 11.58 -14.17
N THR A 494 10.71 12.22 -15.06
CA THR A 494 10.44 13.67 -14.95
C THR A 494 9.54 14.01 -13.77
N ASN A 495 8.60 13.14 -13.37
CA ASN A 495 7.81 13.39 -12.15
C ASN A 495 8.65 13.25 -10.89
N TYR A 496 9.59 12.31 -10.84
CA TYR A 496 10.56 12.22 -9.74
C TYR A 496 11.36 13.52 -9.61
N LEU A 497 11.98 13.97 -10.70
CA LEU A 497 12.76 15.20 -10.74
C LEU A 497 11.90 16.44 -10.44
N ASN A 498 10.64 16.49 -10.90
CA ASN A 498 9.72 17.56 -10.51
C ASN A 498 9.52 17.65 -8.98
N GLY A 499 9.59 16.51 -8.30
CA GLY A 499 9.57 16.40 -6.85
C GLY A 499 10.77 17.05 -6.18
N THR A 500 11.94 16.99 -6.80
CA THR A 500 13.19 17.60 -6.30
C THR A 500 13.26 19.13 -6.50
N GLY A 501 12.32 19.69 -7.28
CA GLY A 501 12.23 21.12 -7.57
C GLY A 501 12.56 21.52 -9.00
N GLU A 502 13.11 20.59 -9.78
CA GLU A 502 13.30 20.77 -11.22
C GLU A 502 11.97 20.91 -11.95
N LYS A 503 11.96 21.66 -13.05
CA LYS A 503 10.72 21.83 -13.84
C LYS A 503 11.00 21.61 -15.30
N PHE A 504 10.23 20.70 -15.87
CA PHE A 504 10.27 20.40 -17.31
C PHE A 504 9.01 20.95 -18.00
N PRO A 505 9.09 22.07 -18.73
CA PRO A 505 8.05 22.53 -19.63
C PRO A 505 7.64 21.45 -20.64
N LYS A 506 6.41 21.53 -21.19
CA LYS A 506 5.89 20.54 -22.14
C LYS A 506 6.80 20.35 -23.37
N SER A 507 7.40 21.42 -23.87
CA SER A 507 8.32 21.39 -25.02
C SER A 507 9.58 20.57 -24.74
N GLU A 508 10.16 20.73 -23.54
CA GLU A 508 11.35 19.98 -23.13
C GLU A 508 11.04 18.51 -22.86
N ARG A 509 9.86 18.19 -22.31
CA ARG A 509 9.45 16.78 -22.15
C ARG A 509 9.39 16.05 -23.48
N LYS A 510 8.93 16.71 -24.54
CA LYS A 510 8.93 16.12 -25.88
C LYS A 510 10.37 15.86 -26.36
N SER A 511 11.26 16.85 -26.19
CA SER A 511 12.68 16.67 -26.51
C SER A 511 13.35 15.56 -25.69
N LEU A 512 12.96 15.37 -24.43
CA LEU A 512 13.44 14.27 -23.60
C LEU A 512 12.92 12.92 -24.09
N SER A 513 11.64 12.83 -24.48
CA SER A 513 11.09 11.63 -25.12
C SER A 513 11.81 11.30 -26.42
N ASP A 514 12.16 12.30 -27.24
CA ASP A 514 12.91 12.08 -28.47
C ASP A 514 14.35 11.61 -28.17
N LYS A 515 15.00 12.19 -27.13
CA LYS A 515 16.37 11.84 -26.73
C LYS A 515 16.49 10.47 -26.08
N PHE A 516 15.50 10.07 -25.27
CA PHE A 516 15.50 8.85 -24.46
C PHE A 516 14.43 7.84 -24.92
N GLY A 517 13.98 8.00 -26.16
CA GLY A 517 12.97 7.18 -26.85
C GLY A 517 13.49 5.85 -27.37
N SER A 518 14.64 5.37 -26.85
CA SER A 518 15.24 4.10 -27.29
C SER A 518 14.25 2.95 -27.13
N GLU A 519 14.23 2.09 -28.15
CA GLU A 519 13.55 0.79 -28.14
C GLU A 519 14.49 -0.36 -27.74
N ALA A 520 15.75 -0.06 -27.40
CA ALA A 520 16.71 -1.07 -26.98
C ALA A 520 16.19 -1.88 -25.78
N TYR A 521 16.56 -3.16 -25.75
CA TYR A 521 16.07 -4.09 -24.75
C TYR A 521 17.09 -5.21 -24.51
N PRO A 522 17.56 -5.44 -23.27
CA PRO A 522 17.25 -4.74 -22.02
C PRO A 522 17.62 -3.26 -22.01
N LEU A 523 17.12 -2.52 -21.01
CA LEU A 523 17.33 -1.09 -20.88
C LEU A 523 17.31 -0.63 -19.43
N ILE A 524 18.24 0.26 -19.06
CA ILE A 524 18.23 0.93 -17.75
C ILE A 524 18.19 2.44 -17.97
N THR A 525 17.16 3.10 -17.42
CA THR A 525 17.09 4.57 -17.39
C THR A 525 17.17 5.04 -15.95
N TYR A 526 18.02 6.01 -15.64
CA TYR A 526 18.22 6.44 -14.26
C TYR A 526 18.58 7.91 -14.13
N THR A 527 18.48 8.44 -12.91
CA THR A 527 18.89 9.80 -12.57
C THR A 527 20.08 9.81 -11.63
N ASP A 528 21.02 10.71 -11.87
CA ASP A 528 22.07 11.09 -10.93
C ASP A 528 22.03 12.62 -10.78
N GLY A 529 21.58 13.08 -9.62
CA GLY A 529 21.20 14.47 -9.40
C GLY A 529 20.02 14.86 -10.31
N PHE A 530 20.21 15.92 -11.11
CA PHE A 530 19.19 16.41 -12.04
C PHE A 530 19.34 15.85 -13.46
N ASP A 531 20.40 15.09 -13.71
CA ASP A 531 20.70 14.52 -15.02
C ASP A 531 20.03 13.17 -15.24
N ILE A 532 19.62 12.91 -16.48
CA ILE A 532 19.00 11.65 -16.91
C ILE A 532 19.99 10.88 -17.78
N TYR A 533 20.17 9.60 -17.48
CA TYR A 533 21.04 8.68 -18.18
C TYR A 533 20.28 7.45 -18.67
N GLN A 534 20.78 6.86 -19.74
CA GLN A 534 20.23 5.64 -20.32
C GLN A 534 21.37 4.70 -20.72
N GLU A 535 21.29 3.46 -20.27
CA GLU A 535 22.20 2.38 -20.63
C GLU A 535 21.46 1.41 -21.53
N THR A 536 22.01 1.17 -22.72
CA THR A 536 21.43 0.32 -23.77
C THR A 536 22.42 -0.74 -24.24
N ASP A 537 23.68 -0.67 -23.82
CA ASP A 537 24.73 -1.58 -24.28
C ASP A 537 24.69 -2.89 -23.47
N PHE A 538 23.85 -3.81 -23.92
CA PHE A 538 23.70 -5.15 -23.37
C PHE A 538 24.10 -6.22 -24.40
N PRO A 539 24.75 -7.32 -23.98
CA PRO A 539 24.97 -8.47 -24.83
C PRO A 539 23.66 -8.96 -25.44
N LYS A 540 23.73 -9.37 -26.71
CA LYS A 540 22.60 -10.04 -27.36
C LYS A 540 22.23 -11.30 -26.58
N GLN A 541 20.94 -11.46 -26.33
CA GLN A 541 20.38 -12.65 -25.70
C GLN A 541 19.93 -13.63 -26.76
N ASP A 542 19.89 -14.92 -26.41
CA ASP A 542 19.32 -15.93 -27.29
C ASP A 542 17.85 -15.60 -27.58
N SER A 543 17.50 -15.56 -28.86
CA SER A 543 16.14 -15.30 -29.29
C SER A 543 15.38 -16.60 -29.54
N LYS A 544 14.09 -16.57 -29.21
CA LYS A 544 13.16 -17.65 -29.48
C LYS A 544 12.05 -17.15 -30.40
N ASP A 545 11.98 -17.75 -31.58
CA ASP A 545 10.96 -17.45 -32.58
C ASP A 545 9.67 -18.20 -32.27
N ILE A 546 8.60 -17.47 -31.99
CA ILE A 546 7.27 -18.01 -31.72
C ILE A 546 6.40 -17.80 -32.95
N THR A 547 5.83 -18.88 -33.47
CA THR A 547 4.90 -18.82 -34.61
C THR A 547 3.51 -18.44 -34.13
N ILE A 548 2.97 -17.36 -34.68
CA ILE A 548 1.62 -16.86 -34.37
C ILE A 548 0.62 -17.44 -35.37
N CYS A 549 -0.42 -18.09 -34.86
CA CYS A 549 -1.45 -18.73 -35.65
C CYS A 549 -2.83 -18.16 -35.31
N ARG A 550 -3.52 -17.56 -36.29
CA ARG A 550 -4.92 -17.17 -36.11
C ARG A 550 -5.81 -18.41 -36.02
N LEU A 551 -6.61 -18.51 -34.95
CA LEU A 551 -7.53 -19.62 -34.72
C LEU A 551 -8.99 -19.12 -34.73
N GLN A 552 -9.84 -19.79 -35.50
CA GLN A 552 -11.27 -19.55 -35.51
C GLN A 552 -11.94 -20.46 -34.48
N GLU A 553 -12.92 -19.93 -33.75
CA GLU A 553 -13.55 -20.61 -32.61
C GLU A 553 -14.19 -21.94 -33.01
N LYS A 554 -14.79 -22.02 -34.20
CA LYS A 554 -15.35 -23.25 -34.79
C LYS A 554 -14.32 -24.39 -34.96
N ASN A 555 -13.03 -24.07 -35.05
CA ASN A 555 -11.96 -25.04 -35.26
C ASN A 555 -11.25 -25.42 -33.94
N LEU A 556 -11.63 -24.82 -32.80
CA LEU A 556 -10.92 -24.97 -31.52
C LEU A 556 -10.80 -26.44 -31.08
N ILE A 557 -11.87 -27.21 -31.16
CA ILE A 557 -11.89 -28.60 -30.68
C ILE A 557 -11.05 -29.54 -31.54
N GLU A 558 -11.17 -29.41 -32.86
CA GLU A 558 -10.36 -30.19 -33.80
C GLU A 558 -8.88 -29.86 -33.60
N MET A 559 -8.58 -28.57 -33.40
CA MET A 559 -7.24 -28.10 -33.14
C MET A 559 -6.65 -28.69 -31.85
N ILE A 560 -7.37 -28.64 -30.73
CA ILE A 560 -6.93 -29.24 -29.45
C ILE A 560 -6.72 -30.75 -29.60
N ARG A 561 -7.66 -31.46 -30.25
CA ARG A 561 -7.54 -32.91 -30.49
C ARG A 561 -6.29 -33.24 -31.30
N ASN A 562 -5.99 -32.44 -32.32
CA ASN A 562 -4.79 -32.60 -33.12
C ASN A 562 -3.53 -32.36 -32.28
N GLN A 563 -3.47 -31.30 -31.47
CA GLN A 563 -2.28 -31.02 -30.66
C GLN A 563 -2.01 -32.07 -29.58
N LEU A 564 -3.05 -32.71 -29.05
CA LEU A 564 -2.92 -33.78 -28.05
C LEU A 564 -2.65 -35.17 -28.64
N SER A 565 -2.60 -35.33 -29.97
CA SER A 565 -2.52 -36.67 -30.60
C SER A 565 -1.24 -37.43 -30.26
N GLU A 566 -0.13 -36.70 -30.06
CA GLU A 566 1.22 -37.22 -29.79
C GLU A 566 1.72 -36.87 -28.37
N GLY A 567 0.81 -36.54 -27.46
CA GLY A 567 1.17 -35.98 -26.16
C GLY A 567 1.30 -34.46 -26.16
N GLY A 568 1.47 -33.88 -24.99
CA GLY A 568 1.68 -32.47 -24.75
C GLY A 568 0.63 -31.83 -23.83
N VAL A 569 1.03 -30.71 -23.24
CA VAL A 569 0.19 -29.86 -22.40
C VAL A 569 -0.26 -28.64 -23.21
N VAL A 570 -1.58 -28.49 -23.36
CA VAL A 570 -2.20 -27.37 -24.06
C VAL A 570 -2.74 -26.36 -23.04
N GLY A 571 -2.23 -25.14 -23.07
CA GLY A 571 -2.73 -24.02 -22.29
C GLY A 571 -3.80 -23.21 -23.03
N LEU A 572 -4.86 -22.77 -22.34
CA LEU A 572 -5.88 -21.84 -22.84
C LEU A 572 -6.00 -20.65 -21.88
N ILE A 573 -5.68 -19.45 -22.35
CA ILE A 573 -5.79 -18.21 -21.54
C ILE A 573 -6.92 -17.32 -22.07
N MET A 574 -8.01 -17.26 -21.31
CA MET A 574 -9.25 -16.55 -21.66
C MET A 574 -9.37 -15.22 -20.91
N ASN A 575 -10.01 -14.24 -21.53
CA ASN A 575 -10.08 -12.89 -20.96
C ASN A 575 -11.10 -12.75 -19.81
N THR A 576 -12.09 -13.65 -19.70
CA THR A 576 -13.14 -13.58 -18.68
C THR A 576 -13.35 -14.92 -17.96
N VAL A 577 -13.75 -14.84 -16.69
CA VAL A 577 -14.05 -16.02 -15.85
C VAL A 577 -15.15 -16.88 -16.47
N ARG A 578 -16.24 -16.25 -16.91
CA ARG A 578 -17.38 -16.94 -17.53
C ARG A 578 -16.95 -17.76 -18.75
N ARG A 579 -16.17 -17.16 -19.65
CA ARG A 579 -15.67 -17.83 -20.85
C ARG A 579 -14.77 -19.02 -20.51
N ALA A 580 -13.88 -18.86 -19.52
CA ALA A 580 -13.03 -19.95 -19.04
C ALA A 580 -13.86 -21.11 -18.45
N GLN A 581 -14.90 -20.80 -17.66
CA GLN A 581 -15.81 -21.80 -17.09
C GLN A 581 -16.60 -22.53 -18.18
N ASP A 582 -17.16 -21.81 -19.15
CA ASP A 582 -17.96 -22.38 -20.22
C ASP A 582 -17.12 -23.31 -21.12
N LEU A 583 -15.89 -22.89 -21.45
CA LEU A 583 -14.94 -23.72 -22.20
C LEU A 583 -14.46 -24.92 -21.38
N ALA A 584 -14.21 -24.77 -20.08
CA ALA A 584 -13.82 -25.88 -19.22
C ALA A 584 -14.89 -26.96 -19.19
N LYS A 585 -16.15 -26.60 -18.94
CA LYS A 585 -17.28 -27.55 -18.97
C LYS A 585 -17.36 -28.26 -20.32
N TYR A 586 -17.30 -27.50 -21.41
CA TYR A 586 -17.39 -28.05 -22.76
C TYR A 586 -16.22 -28.99 -23.10
N LEU A 587 -15.01 -28.66 -22.68
CA LEU A 587 -13.82 -29.49 -22.91
C LEU A 587 -13.82 -30.73 -22.01
N SER A 588 -14.26 -30.62 -20.76
CA SER A 588 -14.43 -31.75 -19.84
C SER A 588 -15.43 -32.76 -20.40
N GLU A 589 -16.54 -32.31 -20.98
CA GLU A 589 -17.51 -33.18 -21.67
C GLU A 589 -16.92 -33.93 -22.88
N LYS A 590 -15.91 -33.36 -23.56
CA LYS A 590 -15.33 -33.91 -24.80
C LYS A 590 -14.08 -34.76 -24.59
N PHE A 591 -13.25 -34.40 -23.60
CA PHE A 591 -11.94 -35.01 -23.37
C PHE A 591 -11.87 -35.75 -22.03
N GLY A 592 -12.87 -35.63 -21.17
CA GLY A 592 -12.90 -36.18 -19.81
C GLY A 592 -12.50 -35.13 -18.76
N GLU A 593 -13.08 -35.25 -17.58
CA GLU A 593 -12.84 -34.30 -16.48
C GLU A 593 -11.37 -34.31 -16.02
N ASP A 594 -10.75 -35.49 -15.91
CA ASP A 594 -9.36 -35.65 -15.49
C ASP A 594 -8.35 -35.01 -16.48
N MET A 595 -8.77 -34.69 -17.70
CA MET A 595 -7.90 -34.06 -18.70
C MET A 595 -7.87 -32.54 -18.59
N VAL A 596 -8.82 -31.93 -17.88
CA VAL A 596 -9.05 -30.48 -17.90
C VAL A 596 -8.87 -29.88 -16.52
N GLU A 597 -7.90 -28.98 -16.37
CA GLU A 597 -7.77 -28.12 -15.19
C GLU A 597 -8.26 -26.71 -15.48
N LEU A 598 -8.84 -26.08 -14.48
CA LEU A 598 -9.32 -24.70 -14.54
C LEU A 598 -8.78 -23.88 -13.38
N LEU A 599 -8.22 -22.71 -13.67
CA LEU A 599 -7.79 -21.73 -12.67
C LEU A 599 -8.27 -20.30 -13.00
N HIS A 600 -8.97 -19.67 -12.06
CA HIS A 600 -9.38 -18.27 -12.16
C HIS A 600 -9.67 -17.65 -10.77
N SER A 601 -10.02 -16.37 -10.73
CA SER A 601 -10.27 -15.63 -9.48
C SER A 601 -11.60 -15.93 -8.76
N GLY A 602 -12.41 -16.84 -9.31
CA GLY A 602 -13.78 -17.15 -8.85
C GLY A 602 -13.86 -18.40 -7.97
N PHE A 603 -12.71 -18.94 -7.55
CA PHE A 603 -12.64 -19.98 -6.54
C PHE A 603 -12.58 -19.37 -5.14
N ILE A 604 -13.00 -20.13 -4.13
CA ILE A 604 -12.66 -19.84 -2.74
C ILE A 604 -11.12 -19.78 -2.64
N ALA A 605 -10.58 -18.84 -1.86
CA ALA A 605 -9.14 -18.58 -1.85
C ALA A 605 -8.29 -19.82 -1.50
N THR A 606 -8.77 -20.66 -0.57
CA THR A 606 -8.15 -21.95 -0.22
C THR A 606 -8.13 -22.94 -1.39
N ASP A 607 -9.26 -23.09 -2.10
CA ASP A 607 -9.34 -23.89 -3.32
C ASP A 607 -8.44 -23.37 -4.43
N ARG A 608 -8.35 -22.05 -4.58
CA ARG A 608 -7.47 -21.42 -5.56
C ARG A 608 -6.01 -21.73 -5.28
N ILE A 609 -5.57 -21.59 -4.02
CA ILE A 609 -4.20 -21.91 -3.60
C ILE A 609 -3.89 -23.39 -3.87
N ARG A 610 -4.80 -24.30 -3.51
CA ARG A 610 -4.68 -25.74 -3.81
C ARG A 610 -4.51 -26.00 -5.30
N LYS A 611 -5.34 -25.37 -6.15
CA LYS A 611 -5.25 -25.50 -7.61
C LYS A 611 -3.97 -24.91 -8.19
N GLU A 612 -3.51 -23.77 -7.68
CA GLU A 612 -2.22 -23.16 -8.05
C GLU A 612 -1.05 -24.10 -7.72
N GLN A 613 -1.02 -24.69 -6.52
CA GLN A 613 -0.01 -25.68 -6.11
C GLN A 613 -0.04 -26.94 -6.99
N ASN A 614 -1.23 -27.48 -7.26
CA ASN A 614 -1.38 -28.63 -8.15
C ASN A 614 -0.84 -28.35 -9.56
N LEU A 615 -1.09 -27.14 -10.10
CA LEU A 615 -0.55 -26.75 -11.40
C LEU A 615 0.98 -26.62 -11.39
N LEU A 616 1.57 -26.05 -10.35
CA LEU A 616 3.02 -25.99 -10.20
C LEU A 616 3.65 -27.39 -10.09
N GLN A 617 2.99 -28.32 -9.41
CA GLN A 617 3.45 -29.71 -9.33
C GLN A 617 3.29 -30.48 -10.65
N MET A 618 2.34 -30.09 -11.51
CA MET A 618 2.11 -30.74 -12.81
C MET A 618 3.00 -30.19 -13.93
N ILE A 619 3.21 -28.87 -13.98
CA ILE A 619 3.86 -28.20 -15.13
C ILE A 619 4.83 -27.09 -14.71
N GLY A 620 5.30 -27.12 -13.47
CA GLY A 620 6.36 -26.25 -12.99
C GLY A 620 7.74 -26.69 -13.45
N ARG A 621 8.77 -26.07 -12.87
CA ARG A 621 10.17 -26.40 -13.15
C ARG A 621 10.57 -27.70 -12.43
N ASP A 622 11.35 -28.54 -13.08
CA ASP A 622 11.94 -29.77 -12.52
C ASP A 622 10.89 -30.78 -11.98
N VAL A 623 9.73 -30.89 -12.66
CA VAL A 623 8.65 -31.83 -12.33
C VAL A 623 8.38 -32.84 -13.44
N ASP A 624 7.80 -33.99 -13.07
CA ASP A 624 7.33 -35.01 -14.02
C ASP A 624 6.00 -34.58 -14.66
N ARG A 625 6.08 -34.05 -15.88
CA ARG A 625 4.92 -33.52 -16.61
C ARG A 625 3.97 -34.64 -17.07
N PRO A 626 2.64 -34.40 -17.07
CA PRO A 626 1.68 -35.35 -17.61
C PRO A 626 1.85 -35.55 -19.12
N GLU A 627 1.58 -36.76 -19.62
CA GLU A 627 1.65 -37.05 -21.06
C GLU A 627 0.70 -36.16 -21.87
N ARG A 628 -0.52 -35.92 -21.35
CA ARG A 628 -1.55 -35.10 -21.98
C ARG A 628 -2.33 -34.34 -20.94
N LYS A 629 -2.50 -33.04 -21.12
CA LYS A 629 -3.36 -32.22 -20.24
C LYS A 629 -3.84 -30.97 -20.96
N ILE A 630 -5.03 -30.50 -20.58
CA ILE A 630 -5.62 -29.23 -20.99
C ILE A 630 -5.70 -28.36 -19.75
N ILE A 631 -5.11 -27.18 -19.78
CA ILE A 631 -5.11 -26.24 -18.66
C ILE A 631 -5.73 -24.95 -19.15
N ILE A 632 -6.83 -24.55 -18.51
CA ILE A 632 -7.59 -23.36 -18.84
C ILE A 632 -7.44 -22.38 -17.69
N GLY A 633 -7.24 -21.11 -18.00
CA GLY A 633 -7.42 -20.09 -16.98
C GLY A 633 -7.55 -18.69 -17.54
N THR A 634 -7.58 -17.75 -16.61
CA THR A 634 -7.66 -16.32 -16.93
C THR A 634 -6.32 -15.64 -16.66
N GLN A 635 -6.31 -14.32 -16.47
CA GLN A 635 -5.12 -13.53 -16.18
C GLN A 635 -4.35 -13.99 -14.93
N VAL A 636 -4.94 -14.84 -14.08
CA VAL A 636 -4.26 -15.46 -12.93
C VAL A 636 -3.08 -16.33 -13.37
N ILE A 637 -3.15 -16.96 -14.55
CA ILE A 637 -2.07 -17.79 -15.10
C ILE A 637 -0.92 -16.94 -15.66
N GLU A 638 -1.20 -15.68 -16.02
CA GLU A 638 -0.22 -14.78 -16.64
C GLU A 638 0.86 -14.32 -15.64
N GLN A 639 0.48 -14.09 -14.39
CA GLN A 639 1.31 -13.40 -13.40
C GLN A 639 1.88 -14.36 -12.35
N SER A 640 3.20 -14.34 -12.18
CA SER A 640 3.94 -14.97 -11.06
C SER A 640 3.86 -16.49 -10.84
N LEU A 641 3.22 -17.26 -11.72
CA LEU A 641 3.34 -18.72 -11.74
C LEU A 641 4.51 -19.15 -12.64
N ASP A 642 5.42 -19.99 -12.15
CA ASP A 642 6.54 -20.53 -12.95
C ASP A 642 6.13 -21.84 -13.65
N ILE A 643 5.34 -21.70 -14.71
CA ILE A 643 4.70 -22.81 -15.43
C ILE A 643 5.08 -22.83 -16.92
N ASP A 644 5.02 -24.03 -17.53
CA ASP A 644 5.40 -24.27 -18.92
C ASP A 644 4.31 -25.00 -19.72
N PHE A 645 3.98 -24.47 -20.91
CA PHE A 645 3.10 -25.09 -21.90
C PHE A 645 3.84 -25.50 -23.16
N ASP A 646 3.40 -26.60 -23.79
CA ASP A 646 3.90 -27.04 -25.11
C ASP A 646 3.23 -26.28 -26.26
N VAL A 647 1.94 -25.99 -26.11
CA VAL A 647 1.13 -25.18 -27.02
C VAL A 647 0.26 -24.24 -26.19
N LEU A 648 0.14 -22.99 -26.64
CA LEU A 648 -0.64 -21.99 -25.96
C LEU A 648 -1.69 -21.38 -26.89
N ILE A 649 -2.94 -21.37 -26.44
CA ILE A 649 -4.08 -20.75 -27.10
C ILE A 649 -4.54 -19.59 -26.23
N SER A 650 -4.83 -18.45 -26.82
CA SER A 650 -5.23 -17.27 -26.06
C SER A 650 -6.27 -16.43 -26.80
N ASP A 651 -7.21 -15.85 -26.05
CA ASP A 651 -8.01 -14.76 -26.58
C ASP A 651 -7.12 -13.54 -26.91
N LEU A 652 -7.50 -12.78 -27.93
CA LEU A 652 -6.86 -11.50 -28.26
C LEU A 652 -6.87 -10.58 -27.02
N ALA A 653 -5.72 -10.01 -26.71
CA ALA A 653 -5.51 -9.07 -25.61
C ALA A 653 -4.49 -8.01 -26.06
N PRO A 654 -4.30 -6.91 -25.31
CA PRO A 654 -3.21 -5.99 -25.54
C PRO A 654 -1.84 -6.69 -25.68
N MET A 655 -0.97 -6.12 -26.52
CA MET A 655 0.29 -6.75 -26.95
C MET A 655 1.21 -7.17 -25.80
N ASP A 656 1.35 -6.34 -24.78
CA ASP A 656 2.13 -6.63 -23.58
C ASP A 656 1.60 -7.87 -22.83
N LEU A 657 0.28 -8.01 -22.70
CA LEU A 657 -0.34 -9.19 -22.09
C LEU A 657 -0.17 -10.44 -22.96
N LEU A 658 -0.29 -10.32 -24.28
CA LEU A 658 -0.01 -11.44 -25.19
C LEU A 658 1.44 -11.92 -25.09
N ILE A 659 2.40 -11.00 -25.03
CA ILE A 659 3.82 -11.33 -24.86
C ILE A 659 4.07 -12.00 -23.49
N GLN A 660 3.44 -11.52 -22.42
CA GLN A 660 3.51 -12.17 -21.10
C GLN A 660 2.98 -13.60 -21.15
N ARG A 661 1.84 -13.82 -21.84
CA ARG A 661 1.27 -15.16 -22.07
C ARG A 661 2.27 -16.03 -22.85
N MET A 662 2.85 -15.50 -23.93
CA MET A 662 3.89 -16.19 -24.72
C MET A 662 5.12 -16.57 -23.87
N GLY A 663 5.43 -15.81 -22.80
CA GLY A 663 6.48 -16.15 -21.83
C GLY A 663 6.24 -17.42 -21.00
N ARG A 664 5.07 -18.06 -21.15
CA ARG A 664 4.73 -19.39 -20.58
C ARG A 664 4.83 -20.52 -21.61
N LEU A 665 4.96 -20.19 -22.89
CA LEU A 665 5.16 -21.16 -23.97
C LEU A 665 6.65 -21.48 -24.06
N HIS A 666 7.00 -22.77 -23.97
CA HIS A 666 8.36 -23.30 -23.77
C HIS A 666 9.28 -22.41 -22.94
N ARG A 667 8.93 -22.28 -21.67
CA ARG A 667 9.62 -21.47 -20.68
C ARG A 667 10.82 -22.19 -20.08
N HIS A 668 10.72 -23.51 -19.93
CA HIS A 668 11.73 -24.40 -19.38
C HIS A 668 12.37 -25.22 -20.51
N ASP A 669 13.66 -25.52 -20.36
CA ASP A 669 14.41 -26.37 -21.28
C ASP A 669 14.18 -27.83 -20.91
N ILE A 670 13.27 -28.47 -21.63
CA ILE A 670 12.79 -29.84 -21.38
C ILE A 670 12.63 -30.58 -22.70
N GLU A 671 12.65 -31.91 -22.65
CA GLU A 671 12.34 -32.73 -23.81
C GLU A 671 10.84 -32.62 -24.14
N ARG A 672 10.53 -32.27 -25.40
CA ARG A 672 9.16 -32.07 -25.88
C ARG A 672 8.77 -33.12 -26.90
N PRO A 673 7.47 -33.48 -26.99
CA PRO A 673 6.97 -34.29 -28.08
C PRO A 673 7.37 -33.70 -29.43
N VAL A 674 7.61 -34.57 -30.42
CA VAL A 674 8.10 -34.18 -31.76
C VAL A 674 7.26 -33.06 -32.38
N LYS A 675 5.93 -33.15 -32.19
CA LYS A 675 4.95 -32.15 -32.66
C LYS A 675 5.13 -30.76 -32.06
N HIS A 676 5.70 -30.66 -30.87
CA HIS A 676 5.81 -29.45 -30.05
C HIS A 676 7.24 -28.94 -29.91
N GLN A 677 8.18 -29.40 -30.75
CA GLN A 677 9.55 -28.86 -30.79
C GLN A 677 9.59 -27.38 -31.19
N LYS A 678 8.60 -26.92 -31.96
CA LYS A 678 8.46 -25.51 -32.34
C LYS A 678 7.37 -24.84 -31.52
N PRO A 679 7.62 -23.66 -30.93
CA PRO A 679 6.64 -22.93 -30.15
C PRO A 679 5.56 -22.33 -31.06
N ASN A 680 4.33 -22.81 -30.90
CA ASN A 680 3.15 -22.30 -31.60
C ASN A 680 2.21 -21.59 -30.61
N PHE A 681 1.84 -20.36 -30.94
CA PHE A 681 0.90 -19.55 -30.17
C PHE A 681 -0.34 -19.26 -31.01
N TYR A 682 -1.50 -19.69 -30.53
CA TYR A 682 -2.77 -19.56 -31.24
C TYR A 682 -3.60 -18.40 -30.67
N VAL A 683 -4.08 -17.51 -31.54
CA VAL A 683 -4.90 -16.36 -31.14
C VAL A 683 -6.35 -16.54 -31.56
N LEU A 684 -7.25 -16.54 -30.59
CA LEU A 684 -8.71 -16.49 -30.75
C LEU A 684 -9.20 -15.03 -30.75
N GLY A 685 -10.38 -14.79 -31.31
CA GLY A 685 -11.05 -13.49 -31.21
C GLY A 685 -10.57 -12.41 -32.17
N MET A 686 -9.70 -12.73 -33.14
CA MET A 686 -9.36 -11.81 -34.23
C MET A 686 -10.53 -11.65 -35.21
N ALA A 687 -10.93 -10.40 -35.45
CA ALA A 687 -12.10 -10.03 -36.24
C ALA A 687 -11.71 -9.12 -37.41
N ASP A 688 -11.98 -9.55 -38.65
CA ASP A 688 -11.64 -8.76 -39.86
C ASP A 688 -12.46 -7.47 -39.96
N ASN A 689 -13.68 -7.50 -39.43
CA ASN A 689 -14.59 -6.35 -39.32
C ASN A 689 -14.37 -5.50 -38.06
N LEU A 690 -13.37 -5.83 -37.23
CA LEU A 690 -13.08 -5.20 -35.93
C LEU A 690 -14.23 -5.29 -34.91
N ASP A 691 -15.17 -6.23 -35.10
CA ASP A 691 -16.23 -6.51 -34.12
C ASP A 691 -15.73 -7.62 -33.18
N PHE A 692 -15.13 -7.21 -32.05
CA PHE A 692 -14.55 -8.14 -31.07
C PHE A 692 -15.62 -8.74 -30.15
N GLU A 693 -15.23 -9.80 -29.44
CA GLU A 693 -16.08 -10.42 -28.41
C GLU A 693 -16.34 -9.43 -27.27
N SER A 694 -17.61 -9.31 -26.87
CA SER A 694 -18.08 -8.29 -25.91
C SER A 694 -17.34 -8.25 -24.57
N GLY A 695 -16.95 -9.41 -24.03
CA GLY A 695 -16.14 -9.53 -22.83
C GLY A 695 -14.74 -8.94 -23.04
N ALA A 696 -14.07 -9.30 -24.13
CA ALA A 696 -12.78 -8.71 -24.49
C ALA A 696 -12.87 -7.18 -24.69
N SER A 697 -13.88 -6.71 -25.42
CA SER A 697 -14.15 -5.27 -25.63
C SER A 697 -14.41 -4.54 -24.32
N PHE A 698 -15.18 -5.13 -23.41
CA PHE A 698 -15.47 -4.55 -22.11
C PHE A 698 -14.20 -4.42 -21.24
N VAL A 699 -13.34 -5.44 -21.26
CA VAL A 699 -12.13 -5.48 -20.42
C VAL A 699 -11.04 -4.54 -20.97
N TYR A 700 -10.72 -4.59 -22.26
CA TYR A 700 -9.56 -3.88 -22.83
C TYR A 700 -9.91 -2.70 -23.74
N GLY A 701 -11.12 -2.67 -24.30
CA GLY A 701 -11.54 -1.68 -25.30
C GLY A 701 -11.06 -2.01 -26.71
N ASP A 702 -11.90 -1.69 -27.70
CA ASP A 702 -11.69 -2.07 -29.11
C ASP A 702 -10.46 -1.40 -29.73
N TYR A 703 -10.03 -0.23 -29.23
CA TYR A 703 -8.86 0.48 -29.73
C TYR A 703 -7.57 -0.34 -29.58
N LEU A 704 -7.29 -0.84 -28.37
CA LEU A 704 -6.07 -1.61 -28.11
C LEU A 704 -6.12 -2.99 -28.78
N LEU A 705 -7.29 -3.61 -28.85
CA LEU A 705 -7.49 -4.88 -29.57
C LEU A 705 -7.23 -4.71 -31.07
N THR A 706 -7.77 -3.65 -31.68
CA THR A 706 -7.54 -3.30 -33.10
C THR A 706 -6.06 -3.11 -33.37
N ARG A 707 -5.37 -2.31 -32.55
CA ARG A 707 -3.93 -2.07 -32.72
C ARG A 707 -3.11 -3.33 -32.54
N THR A 708 -3.45 -4.16 -31.54
CA THR A 708 -2.74 -5.41 -31.31
C THR A 708 -2.91 -6.36 -32.48
N GLN A 709 -4.14 -6.55 -32.99
CA GLN A 709 -4.38 -7.36 -34.19
C GLN A 709 -3.61 -6.85 -35.40
N TYR A 710 -3.55 -5.53 -35.61
CA TYR A 710 -2.87 -4.92 -36.75
C TYR A 710 -1.35 -5.09 -36.69
N PHE A 711 -0.73 -4.90 -35.52
CA PHE A 711 0.73 -4.94 -35.36
C PHE A 711 1.30 -6.32 -35.03
N LEU A 712 0.45 -7.32 -34.77
CA LEU A 712 0.92 -8.67 -34.44
C LEU A 712 1.47 -9.39 -35.69
N PRO A 713 2.77 -9.71 -35.76
CA PRO A 713 3.36 -10.41 -36.88
C PRO A 713 3.06 -11.92 -36.83
N ASN A 714 3.37 -12.62 -37.92
CA ASN A 714 3.26 -14.09 -37.98
C ASN A 714 4.34 -14.81 -37.17
N ILE A 715 5.46 -14.15 -36.89
CA ILE A 715 6.56 -14.66 -36.07
C ILE A 715 6.96 -13.56 -35.10
N VAL A 716 7.03 -13.88 -33.82
CA VAL A 716 7.50 -12.99 -32.75
C VAL A 716 8.78 -13.58 -32.16
N SER A 717 9.86 -12.82 -32.21
CA SER A 717 11.18 -13.21 -31.71
C SER A 717 11.37 -12.64 -30.30
N ILE A 718 11.31 -13.48 -29.28
CA ILE A 718 11.46 -13.05 -27.88
C ILE A 718 12.92 -13.26 -27.45
N PRO A 719 13.62 -12.24 -26.87
CA PRO A 719 13.10 -10.96 -26.39
C PRO A 719 13.19 -9.78 -27.38
N GLU A 720 13.76 -9.95 -28.57
CA GLU A 720 14.08 -8.85 -29.51
C GLU A 720 12.86 -7.99 -29.92
N ASP A 721 11.71 -8.61 -30.15
CA ASP A 721 10.50 -7.93 -30.62
C ASP A 721 9.65 -7.33 -29.48
N ILE A 722 9.98 -7.58 -28.20
CA ILE A 722 9.13 -7.17 -27.07
C ILE A 722 8.91 -5.66 -27.04
N SER A 723 10.01 -4.89 -27.02
CA SER A 723 9.96 -3.44 -26.89
C SER A 723 9.27 -2.79 -28.09
N SER A 724 9.66 -3.19 -29.31
CA SER A 724 9.15 -2.58 -30.54
C SER A 724 7.64 -2.84 -30.73
N LEU A 725 7.15 -4.03 -30.43
CA LEU A 725 5.72 -4.37 -30.55
C LEU A 725 4.86 -3.63 -29.53
N VAL A 726 5.32 -3.54 -28.28
CA VAL A 726 4.60 -2.78 -27.24
C VAL A 726 4.58 -1.28 -27.57
N GLN A 727 5.70 -0.72 -28.03
CA GLN A 727 5.75 0.69 -28.42
C GLN A 727 4.85 0.99 -29.62
N LYS A 728 4.74 0.08 -30.61
CA LYS A 728 3.79 0.24 -31.72
C LYS A 728 2.35 0.28 -31.24
N VAL A 729 1.94 -0.59 -30.32
CA VAL A 729 0.54 -0.65 -29.86
C VAL A 729 0.18 0.53 -28.96
N TYR A 730 1.07 0.99 -28.08
CA TYR A 730 0.78 2.10 -27.17
C TYR A 730 1.25 3.48 -27.65
N GLY A 731 2.01 3.53 -28.74
CA GLY A 731 2.55 4.75 -29.33
C GLY A 731 1.52 5.56 -30.12
N ASN A 732 1.92 6.77 -30.52
CA ASN A 732 1.03 7.74 -31.17
C ASN A 732 0.86 7.54 -32.69
N SER A 733 1.55 6.56 -33.28
CA SER A 733 1.46 6.27 -34.72
C SER A 733 0.07 5.77 -35.07
N ASP A 734 -0.66 6.47 -35.93
CA ASP A 734 -2.01 6.08 -36.29
C ASP A 734 -2.02 4.93 -37.31
N ILE A 735 -3.12 4.19 -37.34
CA ILE A 735 -3.37 3.16 -38.35
C ILE A 735 -4.27 3.75 -39.42
N ASP A 736 -3.89 3.57 -40.68
CA ASP A 736 -4.71 3.91 -41.83
C ASP A 736 -5.12 2.61 -42.54
N PHE A 737 -6.40 2.24 -42.42
CA PHE A 737 -6.98 1.11 -43.12
C PHE A 737 -7.40 1.53 -44.53
N GLU A 738 -7.09 0.71 -45.54
CA GLU A 738 -7.56 0.96 -46.92
C GLU A 738 -9.11 0.97 -47.01
N ASP A 739 -9.79 0.23 -46.14
CA ASP A 739 -11.25 0.20 -46.03
C ASP A 739 -11.76 1.36 -45.15
N GLU A 740 -12.53 2.28 -45.76
CA GLU A 740 -13.14 3.42 -45.06
C GLU A 740 -14.02 3.03 -43.87
N THR A 741 -14.68 1.88 -43.91
CA THR A 741 -15.54 1.37 -42.85
C THR A 741 -14.70 0.98 -41.64
N LEU A 742 -13.59 0.26 -41.87
CA LEU A 742 -12.65 -0.12 -40.80
C LEU A 742 -11.98 1.13 -40.21
N ASN A 743 -11.60 2.08 -41.05
CA ASN A 743 -11.05 3.36 -40.62
C ASN A 743 -12.04 4.14 -39.73
N LYS A 744 -13.32 4.22 -40.10
CA LYS A 744 -14.36 4.84 -39.25
C LYS A 744 -14.49 4.13 -37.90
N LYS A 745 -14.57 2.80 -37.87
CA LYS A 745 -14.64 2.02 -36.62
C LYS A 745 -13.42 2.27 -35.73
N TYR A 746 -12.22 2.25 -36.31
CA TYR A 746 -10.99 2.51 -35.58
C TYR A 746 -10.96 3.91 -34.97
N GLN A 747 -11.37 4.95 -35.71
CA GLN A 747 -11.43 6.31 -35.19
C GLN A 747 -12.50 6.48 -34.09
N VAL A 748 -13.64 5.79 -34.19
CA VAL A 748 -14.64 5.74 -33.10
C VAL A 748 -14.03 5.10 -31.84
N ALA A 749 -13.41 3.93 -31.98
CA ALA A 749 -12.78 3.23 -30.87
C ALA A 749 -11.66 4.06 -30.22
N LYS A 750 -10.85 4.77 -31.02
CA LYS A 750 -9.81 5.70 -30.55
C LYS A 750 -10.40 6.85 -29.74
N ASN A 751 -11.44 7.51 -30.25
CA ASN A 751 -12.10 8.60 -29.53
C ASN A 751 -12.69 8.13 -28.20
N GLU A 752 -13.33 6.95 -28.17
CA GLU A 752 -13.85 6.37 -26.94
C GLU A 752 -12.73 6.04 -25.94
N HIS A 753 -11.60 5.52 -26.42
CA HIS A 753 -10.41 5.26 -25.61
C HIS A 753 -9.84 6.54 -25.00
N ASP A 754 -9.68 7.61 -25.80
CA ASP A 754 -9.16 8.90 -25.35
C ASP A 754 -10.10 9.55 -24.31
N ILE A 755 -11.41 9.51 -24.55
CA ILE A 755 -12.43 9.96 -23.59
C ILE A 755 -12.37 9.16 -22.29
N LYS A 756 -12.21 7.83 -22.38
CA LYS A 756 -12.05 6.96 -21.20
C LYS A 756 -10.80 7.34 -20.39
N ILE A 757 -9.66 7.52 -21.05
CA ILE A 757 -8.40 7.95 -20.41
C ILE A 757 -8.57 9.33 -19.74
N GLU A 758 -9.18 10.30 -20.42
CA GLU A 758 -9.37 11.64 -19.87
C GLU A 758 -10.32 11.62 -18.66
N ARG A 759 -11.41 10.84 -18.74
CA ARG A 759 -12.34 10.62 -17.63
C ARG A 759 -11.63 10.01 -16.42
N GLN A 760 -10.82 8.97 -16.64
CA GLN A 760 -10.01 8.34 -15.58
C GLN A 760 -9.05 9.35 -14.93
N LYS A 761 -8.30 10.11 -15.75
CA LYS A 761 -7.39 11.15 -15.25
C LYS A 761 -8.11 12.23 -14.44
N ASN A 762 -9.29 12.66 -14.86
CA ASN A 762 -10.07 13.68 -14.16
C ASN A 762 -10.70 13.13 -12.87
N LYS A 763 -11.18 11.88 -12.85
CA LYS A 763 -11.70 11.22 -11.65
C LYS A 763 -10.63 11.11 -10.56
N ALA A 764 -9.39 10.74 -10.93
CA ALA A 764 -8.27 10.63 -9.99
C ALA A 764 -7.94 11.97 -9.27
N LYS A 765 -8.07 13.11 -9.95
CA LYS A 765 -7.73 14.43 -9.38
C LYS A 765 -8.55 14.81 -8.14
N ASN A 766 -9.75 14.26 -7.98
CA ASN A 766 -10.64 14.62 -6.87
C ASN A 766 -10.06 14.14 -5.52
N TYR A 767 -9.58 12.89 -5.50
CA TYR A 767 -9.10 12.22 -4.28
C TYR A 767 -7.58 12.23 -4.15
N ARG A 768 -6.85 12.58 -5.20
CA ARG A 768 -5.39 12.69 -5.17
C ARG A 768 -4.92 13.97 -4.47
N ILE A 769 -3.84 13.89 -3.70
CA ILE A 769 -3.16 15.06 -3.12
C ILE A 769 -2.52 15.93 -4.22
N ALA A 770 -2.21 17.17 -3.86
CA ALA A 770 -1.50 18.10 -4.73
C ALA A 770 0.01 17.84 -4.77
N ASP A 771 0.69 18.47 -5.74
CA ASP A 771 2.15 18.46 -5.83
C ASP A 771 2.80 18.99 -4.54
N PRO A 772 3.98 18.48 -4.14
CA PRO A 772 4.72 19.03 -3.01
C PRO A 772 5.11 20.49 -3.27
N VAL A 773 4.98 21.33 -2.23
CA VAL A 773 5.32 22.76 -2.28
C VAL A 773 6.72 22.98 -1.71
N LEU A 774 7.71 23.11 -2.59
CA LEU A 774 9.10 23.40 -2.22
C LEU A 774 9.42 24.89 -2.09
N VAL A 775 8.71 25.73 -2.84
CA VAL A 775 8.86 27.19 -2.86
C VAL A 775 7.47 27.81 -2.93
N GLU A 776 7.19 28.76 -2.04
CA GLU A 776 5.90 29.47 -2.01
C GLU A 776 5.71 30.33 -3.27
N LYS A 777 4.60 30.13 -3.99
CA LYS A 777 4.23 30.93 -5.17
C LYS A 777 2.71 31.09 -5.26
N GLY A 778 2.25 32.35 -5.34
CA GLY A 778 0.82 32.66 -5.56
C GLY A 778 -0.07 32.19 -4.41
N SER A 779 -1.12 31.42 -4.72
CA SER A 779 -2.09 30.90 -3.74
C SER A 779 -1.66 29.61 -3.03
N ARG A 780 -0.56 28.97 -3.44
CA ARG A 780 -0.03 27.77 -2.79
C ARG A 780 0.86 28.18 -1.63
N LYS A 781 0.30 28.13 -0.42
CA LYS A 781 1.02 28.34 0.84
C LYS A 781 1.91 27.13 1.14
N GLY A 782 3.10 27.36 1.69
CA GLY A 782 4.02 26.30 2.08
C GLY A 782 3.63 25.64 3.40
N ASN A 783 2.34 25.32 3.64
CA ASN A 783 1.86 24.67 4.87
C ASN A 783 0.88 23.53 4.58
N LEU A 784 0.42 22.82 5.63
CA LEU A 784 -0.49 21.67 5.50
C LEU A 784 -1.99 22.05 5.51
N ILE A 785 -2.35 23.33 5.63
CA ILE A 785 -3.75 23.77 5.62
C ILE A 785 -4.36 23.46 4.24
N GLY A 786 -5.47 22.71 4.23
CA GLY A 786 -6.14 22.28 3.02
C GLY A 786 -5.45 21.15 2.25
N TRP A 787 -4.36 20.57 2.78
CA TRP A 787 -3.62 19.48 2.13
C TRP A 787 -4.52 18.25 1.89
N LEU A 788 -5.38 17.94 2.86
CA LEU A 788 -6.30 16.80 2.82
C LEU A 788 -7.76 17.21 2.58
N LYS A 789 -8.00 18.37 1.95
CA LYS A 789 -9.36 18.91 1.76
C LYS A 789 -10.28 17.94 1.03
N ASN A 790 -11.47 17.75 1.59
CA ASN A 790 -12.49 16.79 1.17
C ASN A 790 -11.94 15.34 1.08
N PRO A 791 -11.44 14.77 2.20
CA PRO A 791 -11.04 13.37 2.19
C PRO A 791 -12.28 12.49 2.04
N ASN A 792 -12.12 11.28 1.53
CA ASN A 792 -13.25 10.36 1.42
C ASN A 792 -13.85 10.09 2.84
N PRO A 793 -15.18 10.12 3.02
CA PRO A 793 -15.82 9.93 4.32
C PRO A 793 -15.62 8.53 4.95
N THR A 794 -15.12 7.54 4.21
CA THR A 794 -15.02 6.15 4.65
C THR A 794 -13.58 5.71 4.96
N GLU A 795 -13.34 5.13 6.15
CA GLU A 795 -11.99 4.80 6.67
C GLU A 795 -11.47 3.37 6.38
N SER A 796 -12.11 2.56 5.51
CA SER A 796 -11.61 1.19 5.25
C SER A 796 -10.47 1.16 4.22
N GLU A 797 -9.46 0.31 4.45
CA GLU A 797 -8.35 0.10 3.51
C GLU A 797 -8.84 -0.49 2.18
N GLU A 798 -9.80 -1.41 2.21
CA GLU A 798 -10.39 -2.01 1.00
C GLU A 798 -11.03 -0.95 0.08
N LYS A 799 -11.77 0.00 0.67
CA LYS A 799 -12.33 1.13 -0.10
C LYS A 799 -11.24 2.06 -0.61
N SER A 800 -10.13 2.21 0.12
CA SER A 800 -8.98 2.99 -0.32
C SER A 800 -8.24 2.32 -1.48
N TYR A 801 -8.12 0.99 -1.47
CA TYR A 801 -7.56 0.22 -2.60
C TYR A 801 -8.45 0.32 -3.85
N ALA A 802 -9.77 0.18 -3.69
CA ALA A 802 -10.71 0.36 -4.80
C ALA A 802 -10.58 1.76 -5.41
N GLN A 803 -10.37 2.78 -4.56
CA GLN A 803 -10.19 4.16 -4.99
C GLN A 803 -8.91 4.42 -5.78
N VAL A 804 -7.82 3.67 -5.60
CA VAL A 804 -6.57 3.86 -6.36
C VAL A 804 -6.52 3.03 -7.64
N ARG A 805 -7.36 2.00 -7.78
CA ARG A 805 -7.45 1.14 -8.97
C ARG A 805 -8.59 1.48 -9.95
N ASP A 806 -9.50 2.40 -9.61
CA ASP A 806 -10.73 2.68 -10.38
C ASP A 806 -11.64 1.45 -10.58
N ILE A 807 -11.50 0.44 -9.72
CA ILE A 807 -12.30 -0.79 -9.82
C ILE A 807 -13.63 -0.55 -9.11
N GLU A 808 -14.73 -0.98 -9.74
CA GLU A 808 -16.02 -1.10 -9.03
C GLU A 808 -15.82 -2.03 -7.83
N GLU A 809 -16.11 -1.52 -6.64
CA GLU A 809 -15.98 -2.26 -5.38
C GLU A 809 -16.52 -3.70 -5.55
N THR A 810 -15.72 -4.72 -5.25
CA THR A 810 -16.20 -6.12 -5.25
C THR A 810 -16.40 -6.59 -3.83
N ILE A 811 -17.59 -7.11 -3.51
CA ILE A 811 -17.86 -7.65 -2.18
C ILE A 811 -17.13 -8.98 -2.03
N GLU A 812 -16.31 -9.09 -0.99
CA GLU A 812 -15.67 -10.33 -0.57
C GLU A 812 -16.40 -10.89 0.64
N VAL A 813 -16.67 -12.20 0.62
CA VAL A 813 -17.37 -12.91 1.70
C VAL A 813 -16.60 -14.17 2.08
N ILE A 814 -16.73 -14.63 3.31
CA ILE A 814 -16.27 -15.94 3.74
C ILE A 814 -17.35 -16.96 3.36
N ALA A 815 -16.97 -17.93 2.52
CA ALA A 815 -17.86 -18.97 2.02
C ALA A 815 -17.81 -20.20 2.93
N LEU A 816 -18.98 -20.56 3.48
CA LEU A 816 -19.20 -21.73 4.30
C LEU A 816 -20.22 -22.66 3.62
N LYS A 817 -20.23 -23.93 4.02
CA LYS A 817 -21.24 -24.90 3.60
C LYS A 817 -22.09 -25.31 4.80
N LYS A 818 -23.39 -25.48 4.62
CA LYS A 818 -24.27 -26.04 5.64
C LYS A 818 -23.86 -27.49 5.92
N VAL A 819 -23.62 -27.78 7.20
CA VAL A 819 -23.29 -29.12 7.70
C VAL A 819 -24.18 -29.36 8.91
N GLU A 820 -25.00 -30.41 8.86
CA GLU A 820 -25.99 -30.74 9.90
C GLU A 820 -26.87 -29.51 10.28
N SER A 821 -26.87 -29.12 11.56
CA SER A 821 -27.58 -27.94 12.08
C SER A 821 -26.79 -26.63 11.99
N GLY A 822 -25.48 -26.70 11.75
CA GLY A 822 -24.59 -25.55 11.69
C GLY A 822 -23.95 -25.38 10.31
N TYR A 823 -22.63 -25.23 10.31
CA TYR A 823 -21.84 -24.95 9.11
C TYR A 823 -20.42 -25.50 9.21
N GLY A 824 -19.82 -25.76 8.06
CA GLY A 824 -18.49 -26.32 7.86
C GLY A 824 -17.76 -25.63 6.70
N LEU A 825 -16.51 -26.04 6.48
CA LEU A 825 -15.74 -25.66 5.29
C LEU A 825 -16.10 -26.58 4.12
N PHE A 826 -15.93 -26.08 2.90
CA PHE A 826 -16.05 -26.94 1.70
C PHE A 826 -15.04 -28.10 1.75
N GLY A 827 -15.46 -29.29 1.32
CA GLY A 827 -14.68 -30.51 1.41
C GLY A 827 -14.53 -31.13 2.82
N LYS A 828 -15.13 -30.54 3.87
CA LYS A 828 -15.09 -31.07 5.24
C LYS A 828 -16.49 -31.32 5.80
N ASP A 829 -16.79 -32.57 6.16
CA ASP A 829 -18.06 -32.97 6.78
C ASP A 829 -18.00 -32.82 8.31
N LYS A 830 -17.61 -31.64 8.79
CA LYS A 830 -17.53 -31.34 10.23
C LYS A 830 -18.24 -30.02 10.51
N ASP A 831 -19.24 -30.05 11.40
CA ASP A 831 -19.83 -28.83 11.95
C ASP A 831 -18.82 -28.15 12.88
N ILE A 832 -18.52 -26.88 12.57
CA ILE A 832 -17.56 -26.05 13.30
C ILE A 832 -18.22 -24.87 14.01
N SER A 833 -19.55 -24.76 13.95
CA SER A 833 -20.29 -23.60 14.45
C SER A 833 -20.08 -23.34 15.95
N ASP A 834 -19.95 -24.39 16.76
CA ASP A 834 -19.70 -24.32 18.20
C ASP A 834 -18.24 -24.04 18.58
N TYR A 835 -17.30 -24.21 17.64
CA TYR A 835 -15.85 -24.11 17.89
C TYR A 835 -15.23 -22.83 17.31
N ILE A 836 -16.05 -21.92 16.76
CA ILE A 836 -15.57 -20.75 16.01
C ILE A 836 -14.80 -19.71 16.83
N THR A 837 -14.82 -19.84 18.16
CA THR A 837 -13.99 -19.03 19.07
C THR A 837 -12.57 -19.58 19.22
N ASP A 838 -12.31 -20.81 18.78
CA ASP A 838 -10.95 -21.34 18.70
C ASP A 838 -10.14 -20.52 17.69
N TYR A 839 -8.92 -20.14 18.09
CA TYR A 839 -8.10 -19.23 17.31
C TYR A 839 -7.66 -19.84 15.98
N GLN A 840 -7.23 -21.10 15.98
CA GLN A 840 -6.75 -21.77 14.76
C GLN A 840 -7.90 -22.01 13.79
N LEU A 841 -9.05 -22.47 14.30
CA LEU A 841 -10.23 -22.69 13.48
C LEU A 841 -10.81 -21.39 12.91
N ALA A 842 -10.87 -20.32 13.71
CA ALA A 842 -11.33 -19.02 13.23
C ALA A 842 -10.42 -18.45 12.13
N ARG A 843 -9.11 -18.64 12.27
CA ARG A 843 -8.12 -18.29 11.24
C ARG A 843 -8.35 -19.09 9.97
N GLU A 844 -8.53 -20.41 10.08
CA GLU A 844 -8.83 -21.28 8.95
C GLU A 844 -10.13 -20.84 8.24
N VAL A 845 -11.18 -20.52 8.98
CA VAL A 845 -12.44 -20.00 8.40
C VAL A 845 -12.21 -18.67 7.68
N ALA A 846 -11.43 -17.75 8.25
CA ALA A 846 -11.11 -16.47 7.63
C ALA A 846 -10.33 -16.62 6.31
N GLN A 847 -9.65 -17.74 6.07
CA GLN A 847 -8.98 -18.04 4.80
C GLN A 847 -9.95 -18.38 3.66
N ASN A 848 -11.17 -18.83 3.97
CA ASN A 848 -12.14 -19.32 2.98
C ASN A 848 -12.95 -18.18 2.33
N THR A 849 -12.23 -17.20 1.80
CA THR A 849 -12.81 -16.00 1.16
C THR A 849 -13.15 -16.21 -0.30
N LEU A 850 -14.26 -15.64 -0.74
CA LEU A 850 -14.81 -15.72 -2.09
C LEU A 850 -15.24 -14.32 -2.55
N ARG A 851 -14.81 -13.91 -3.74
CA ARG A 851 -15.26 -12.65 -4.34
C ARG A 851 -16.59 -12.86 -5.05
N LEU A 852 -17.58 -12.05 -4.69
CA LEU A 852 -18.87 -12.08 -5.36
C LEU A 852 -18.78 -11.48 -6.77
N PRO A 853 -19.58 -11.99 -7.74
CA PRO A 853 -19.65 -11.42 -9.08
C PRO A 853 -19.92 -9.90 -9.07
N GLN A 854 -19.28 -9.16 -10.00
CA GLN A 854 -19.40 -7.69 -10.12
C GLN A 854 -20.84 -7.19 -10.22
N SER A 855 -21.71 -7.98 -10.83
CA SER A 855 -23.13 -7.66 -10.98
C SER A 855 -23.86 -7.43 -9.64
N LEU A 856 -23.38 -8.02 -8.54
CA LEU A 856 -23.91 -7.88 -7.17
C LEU A 856 -23.25 -6.73 -6.39
N SER A 857 -22.25 -6.09 -6.97
CA SER A 857 -21.39 -5.12 -6.29
C SER A 857 -21.26 -3.80 -7.07
N LYS A 858 -22.21 -3.54 -7.99
CA LYS A 858 -22.32 -2.27 -8.70
C LYS A 858 -22.54 -1.10 -7.74
N SER A 859 -21.94 0.04 -8.06
CA SER A 859 -21.83 1.22 -7.19
C SER A 859 -23.16 1.78 -6.67
N TYR A 860 -24.29 1.55 -7.35
CA TYR A 860 -25.61 2.03 -6.90
C TYR A 860 -26.30 1.09 -5.90
N ASN A 861 -25.87 -0.17 -5.78
CA ASN A 861 -26.48 -1.19 -4.92
C ASN A 861 -25.51 -1.78 -3.88
N ILE A 862 -24.24 -1.38 -3.88
CA ILE A 862 -23.24 -2.02 -3.02
C ILE A 862 -23.48 -1.80 -1.53
N ASP A 863 -23.75 -0.57 -1.09
CA ASP A 863 -24.00 -0.30 0.33
C ASP A 863 -25.26 -1.04 0.81
N GLN A 864 -26.27 -1.20 -0.06
CA GLN A 864 -27.43 -2.03 0.22
C GLN A 864 -27.05 -3.51 0.35
N SER A 865 -26.25 -4.02 -0.58
CA SER A 865 -25.79 -5.41 -0.58
C SER A 865 -24.96 -5.75 0.66
N ILE A 866 -24.06 -4.84 1.06
CA ILE A 866 -23.27 -4.97 2.30
C ILE A 866 -24.20 -4.97 3.51
N LYS A 867 -25.13 -4.02 3.60
CA LYS A 867 -26.07 -3.93 4.73
C LYS A 867 -26.96 -5.18 4.86
N GLU A 868 -27.40 -5.75 3.75
CA GLU A 868 -28.14 -7.01 3.74
C GLU A 868 -27.29 -8.20 4.20
N LEU A 869 -26.04 -8.28 3.75
CA LEU A 869 -25.09 -9.30 4.21
C LEU A 869 -24.79 -9.12 5.70
N GLU A 870 -24.59 -7.90 6.20
CA GLU A 870 -24.41 -7.61 7.62
C GLU A 870 -25.63 -8.07 8.43
N ASN A 871 -26.85 -7.80 7.94
CA ASN A 871 -28.08 -8.28 8.58
C ASN A 871 -28.17 -9.81 8.58
N TYR A 872 -27.84 -10.47 7.47
CA TYR A 872 -27.77 -11.92 7.37
C TYR A 872 -26.75 -12.50 8.37
N ASN A 873 -25.54 -11.92 8.45
CA ASN A 873 -24.49 -12.32 9.38
C ASN A 873 -24.93 -12.15 10.83
N ASN A 874 -25.64 -11.07 11.16
CA ASN A 874 -26.16 -10.84 12.50
C ASN A 874 -27.20 -11.89 12.93
N GLN A 875 -27.92 -12.47 11.97
CA GLN A 875 -28.94 -13.50 12.21
C GLN A 875 -28.33 -14.91 12.26
N HIS A 876 -27.43 -15.23 11.33
CA HIS A 876 -26.93 -16.60 11.11
C HIS A 876 -25.53 -16.87 11.68
N LEU A 877 -24.72 -15.83 11.90
CA LEU A 877 -23.33 -15.92 12.36
C LEU A 877 -23.04 -15.03 13.60
N PRO A 878 -23.90 -15.01 14.64
CA PRO A 878 -23.76 -14.07 15.76
C PRO A 878 -22.49 -14.28 16.60
N THR A 879 -21.96 -15.50 16.63
CA THR A 879 -20.75 -15.88 17.39
C THR A 879 -19.47 -15.27 16.82
N TRP A 880 -19.45 -14.88 15.54
CA TRP A 880 -18.28 -14.28 14.88
C TRP A 880 -17.83 -12.97 15.53
N ARG A 881 -18.75 -12.23 16.14
CA ARG A 881 -18.45 -10.99 16.87
C ARG A 881 -17.51 -11.18 18.07
N LYS A 882 -17.43 -12.42 18.59
CA LYS A 882 -16.56 -12.81 19.70
C LYS A 882 -15.19 -13.34 19.23
N SER A 883 -15.04 -13.61 17.92
CA SER A 883 -13.80 -14.11 17.33
C SER A 883 -12.92 -12.94 16.88
N THR A 884 -11.62 -13.04 17.14
CA THR A 884 -10.63 -12.02 16.73
C THR A 884 -10.49 -11.93 15.21
N TRP A 885 -10.60 -13.05 14.49
CA TRP A 885 -10.41 -13.15 13.05
C TRP A 885 -11.67 -12.82 12.24
N LEU A 886 -12.86 -13.06 12.80
CA LEU A 886 -14.13 -13.02 12.06
C LEU A 886 -15.01 -11.82 12.43
N LYS A 887 -14.64 -11.05 13.46
CA LYS A 887 -15.41 -9.88 13.88
C LYS A 887 -15.42 -8.82 12.76
N GLY A 888 -16.63 -8.56 12.25
CA GLY A 888 -16.85 -7.58 11.18
C GLY A 888 -16.66 -8.15 9.76
N ALA A 889 -16.33 -9.43 9.62
CA ALA A 889 -16.33 -10.10 8.33
C ALA A 889 -17.75 -10.43 7.86
N LEU A 890 -17.94 -10.54 6.55
CA LEU A 890 -19.19 -10.98 5.93
C LEU A 890 -19.06 -12.45 5.55
N GLY A 891 -19.88 -13.31 6.14
CA GLY A 891 -20.00 -14.73 5.78
C GLY A 891 -21.28 -15.04 5.01
N ILE A 892 -21.23 -16.06 4.16
CA ILE A 892 -22.39 -16.69 3.53
C ILE A 892 -22.32 -18.21 3.74
N ILE A 893 -23.48 -18.82 4.00
CA ILE A 893 -23.59 -20.27 4.17
C ILE A 893 -24.34 -20.82 2.94
N PHE A 894 -23.63 -21.52 2.08
CA PHE A 894 -24.23 -22.27 0.98
C PHE A 894 -25.00 -23.48 1.53
N ASP A 895 -26.12 -23.81 0.92
CA ASP A 895 -26.96 -24.93 1.31
C ASP A 895 -26.35 -26.29 0.92
N GLU A 896 -27.11 -27.37 1.12
CA GLU A 896 -26.72 -28.75 0.82
C GLU A 896 -26.45 -28.97 -0.69
N ASN A 897 -27.03 -28.13 -1.56
CA ASN A 897 -26.83 -28.15 -3.01
C ASN A 897 -25.68 -27.22 -3.47
N ASN A 898 -24.94 -26.64 -2.52
CA ASN A 898 -23.96 -25.58 -2.70
C ASN A 898 -24.55 -24.31 -3.34
N GLU A 899 -25.78 -23.95 -2.99
CA GLU A 899 -26.49 -22.78 -3.49
C GLU A 899 -26.69 -21.72 -2.39
N PHE A 900 -26.69 -20.44 -2.77
CA PHE A 900 -26.98 -19.30 -1.90
C PHE A 900 -27.76 -18.24 -2.67
N VAL A 901 -28.93 -17.83 -2.17
CA VAL A 901 -29.78 -16.84 -2.84
C VAL A 901 -29.59 -15.46 -2.20
N PHE A 902 -29.27 -14.49 -3.05
CA PHE A 902 -28.97 -13.12 -2.64
C PHE A 902 -29.40 -12.12 -3.71
N ASN A 903 -30.18 -11.10 -3.34
CA ASN A 903 -30.64 -10.03 -4.24
C ASN A 903 -31.30 -10.52 -5.54
N GLY A 904 -32.19 -11.52 -5.44
CA GLY A 904 -32.90 -12.10 -6.59
C GLY A 904 -31.99 -12.93 -7.52
N ARG A 905 -30.79 -13.27 -7.07
CA ARG A 905 -29.83 -14.09 -7.81
C ARG A 905 -29.42 -15.29 -6.98
N LYS A 906 -29.16 -16.40 -7.67
CA LYS A 906 -28.70 -17.65 -7.08
C LYS A 906 -27.23 -17.83 -7.41
N LEU A 907 -26.41 -17.83 -6.36
CA LEU A 907 -25.00 -18.19 -6.42
C LEU A 907 -24.89 -19.69 -6.24
N ARG A 908 -24.06 -20.33 -7.06
CA ARG A 908 -23.74 -21.75 -6.92
C ARG A 908 -22.23 -21.92 -6.90
N TYR A 909 -21.71 -22.64 -5.92
CA TYR A 909 -20.30 -22.96 -5.85
C TYR A 909 -20.03 -24.41 -6.27
N ASN A 910 -18.99 -24.60 -7.08
CA ASN A 910 -18.52 -25.90 -7.51
C ASN A 910 -16.99 -25.94 -7.36
N GLU A 911 -16.42 -26.95 -6.71
CA GLU A 911 -14.97 -27.03 -6.49
C GLU A 911 -14.14 -27.15 -7.77
N GLN A 912 -14.74 -27.65 -8.86
CA GLN A 912 -14.10 -27.79 -10.16
C GLN A 912 -14.18 -26.51 -10.99
N TYR A 913 -15.32 -25.81 -10.96
CA TYR A 913 -15.61 -24.65 -11.83
C TYR A 913 -15.68 -23.29 -11.12
N GLY A 914 -15.64 -23.26 -9.79
CA GLY A 914 -15.75 -22.06 -8.97
C GLY A 914 -17.20 -21.55 -8.84
N ILE A 915 -17.34 -20.27 -8.50
CA ILE A 915 -18.65 -19.62 -8.36
C ILE A 915 -19.29 -19.33 -9.73
N SER A 916 -20.56 -19.66 -9.85
CA SER A 916 -21.44 -19.26 -10.95
C SER A 916 -22.67 -18.54 -10.41
N MET A 917 -23.32 -17.73 -11.25
CA MET A 917 -24.50 -16.95 -10.90
C MET A 917 -25.60 -17.15 -11.92
N GLU A 918 -26.81 -17.41 -11.44
CA GLU A 918 -28.04 -17.55 -12.22
C GLU A 918 -29.07 -16.52 -11.71
N GLU A 919 -29.90 -15.97 -12.60
CA GLU A 919 -31.06 -15.17 -12.18
C GLU A 919 -32.15 -16.09 -11.64
N VAL A 920 -32.79 -15.70 -10.53
CA VAL A 920 -33.93 -16.43 -9.98
C VAL A 920 -35.17 -15.91 -10.68
N GLU A 921 -35.93 -16.80 -11.34
CA GLU A 921 -37.23 -16.48 -11.97
C GLU A 921 -38.27 -16.00 -10.96
#